data_AF-A0A1G0YHX7-F1
#
_entry.id   AF-A0A1G0YHX7-F1
#
_cell.length_a   1.000
_cell.length_b   1.000
_cell.length_c   1.000
_cell.angle_alpha   90.00
_cell.angle_beta   90.00
_cell.angle_gamma   90.00
#
_symmetry.space_group_name_H-M   'P 1'
#
loop_
_entity.id
_entity.type
_entity.pdbx_description
1 polymer ?
#
loop_
_entity_poly.entity_id
_entity_poly.type
_entity_poly.pdbx_seq_one_letter_code
_entity_poly.pdbx_strand_id
1 'polypeptide(L)'
;MTAQSTVMTKRELLDAHKSTPQGLMFYASLSELRADRALVSYLHPLTRAWHDLDLDGVLCLEGLPTLYLTIRHKRVSAEEAADLQRRFWNQGLATILVIVDTVNVRVYSGLSRPIKPQDVKNKPESLVEVLNLADYAMNIQSFMLQLATGSYYRSHVGHFHADSTVDAYLLNNLRATRDKLIGEGRGLAVEAAHTILARTLFVCYLTDRKIIDLGDFQECRCASGTPFGDMLAALTTDEDKQRSLCGLFSKLKDDFNGSMFEPATLAECRQLNRHALNDLTHFLQGHEGTGQYTLDFWAYDFHLIPVETISAVYEDFLKKEDEPTKRTKGAYYTPRFLAETVIDLALRGQASLEGKRFLDPACGSGIFLVTLFNRLSAIWMMDHSKADYGRKADALKAILRDQLCGVDENPTACRIACFSLYLAFLDCFDPPDIKSYISRKGKLPSILKYRDPTANTSLAFPVIHEDDFLNPSHDLPKDFDFVVGNPPWSGRGAAKGLHHRFAQKIPEYLSQGGTGCILLPSKSFLNEESNRFQEQWLRTVTLEEVVQLADYSFILFKEAKCPCMIVRFRAAQPDLATASVEYVAPKVTRIDYRDGIIPVAASDRKEIPLRQVLAAARGGVAPSVWKQYLWGTPRDIKFLEMLQQMPRLDEIAGSPEENKRWVKGQGFQPFYPEKAASNADYPKGKETPWSGPERFIPATRDFPSMILLPADCIPLNGYLRKIKASENLLRRSPSKQLFQPPLVIISQGIGKDAMPKIAFSNDTVIFQDSLQAISGQPADEDLLLFLTVYLRSKLAKYFLFHTSANWGTERDKILFMELLRIPFPLPGSEYVHRNADEIVRQVAQKVRSLKKKMENDVRKQANVLAAHAWQEDRSRQVDALQANLEPLIYKYFDLIEQEIILIEDAVDVAIPSATPGYFDKPIPSRARVRSINMGSYSDGLAKYAETLSKTLNEWAAQSKSTVRTSMVGGIHEKTDMACMTVELTGHAEPFKEKAPSAETIVAVNSLAQSAASRVGGLDYLRGIIVFDGSRIHIFKPTALIGWTRTAALNDAAEIYARIANARHTMQNGDV
;
A
#
# COMPACT_ATOMS: atom_id res chain seq x y z
N MET A 1 38.37 -37.29 -30.94
CA MET A 1 36.98 -36.86 -31.19
C MET A 1 36.86 -35.44 -30.69
N THR A 2 36.83 -34.50 -31.62
CA THR A 2 36.75 -33.05 -31.44
C THR A 2 35.39 -32.68 -30.85
N ALA A 3 35.39 -32.02 -29.69
CA ALA A 3 34.20 -31.38 -29.15
C ALA A 3 33.83 -30.21 -30.09
N GLN A 4 32.80 -30.41 -30.91
CA GLN A 4 32.14 -29.31 -31.60
C GLN A 4 31.57 -28.39 -30.53
N SER A 5 32.17 -27.22 -30.33
CA SER A 5 31.48 -26.11 -29.66
C SER A 5 30.37 -25.68 -30.59
N THR A 6 29.15 -26.14 -30.35
CA THR A 6 27.94 -25.59 -30.99
C THR A 6 27.83 -24.14 -30.53
N VAL A 7 28.38 -23.21 -31.32
CA VAL A 7 28.19 -21.78 -31.12
C VAL A 7 26.75 -21.49 -31.44
N MET A 8 25.93 -21.35 -30.40
CA MET A 8 24.52 -21.02 -30.56
C MET A 8 24.41 -19.64 -31.20
N THR A 9 23.71 -19.55 -32.32
CA THR A 9 23.56 -18.31 -33.09
C THR A 9 22.59 -17.36 -32.38
N LYS A 10 22.75 -16.04 -32.62
CA LYS A 10 21.81 -15.02 -32.12
C LYS A 10 20.35 -15.38 -32.45
N ARG A 11 20.11 -15.91 -33.66
CA ARG A 11 18.78 -16.34 -34.09
C ARG A 11 18.22 -17.49 -33.26
N GLU A 12 19.01 -18.54 -33.03
CA GLU A 12 18.58 -19.67 -32.19
C GLU A 12 18.24 -19.22 -30.77
N LEU A 13 19.00 -18.27 -30.22
CA LEU A 13 18.73 -17.75 -28.88
C LEU A 13 17.44 -16.93 -28.82
N LEU A 14 17.17 -16.09 -29.83
CA LEU A 14 15.91 -15.34 -29.93
C LEU A 14 14.72 -16.29 -30.13
N ASP A 15 14.86 -17.30 -30.98
CA ASP A 15 13.81 -18.31 -31.22
C ASP A 15 13.49 -19.11 -29.95
N ALA A 16 14.50 -19.39 -29.11
CA ALA A 16 14.31 -20.03 -27.81
C ALA A 16 13.52 -19.15 -26.81
N HIS A 17 13.67 -17.82 -26.86
CA HIS A 17 12.86 -16.90 -26.05
C HIS A 17 11.44 -16.71 -26.61
N LYS A 18 11.22 -16.88 -27.91
CA LYS A 18 9.89 -16.76 -28.53
C LYS A 18 8.91 -17.83 -28.08
N SER A 19 9.41 -19.00 -27.70
CA SER A 19 8.59 -20.06 -27.10
C SER A 19 8.24 -19.66 -25.66
N THR A 20 7.34 -18.71 -25.46
CA THR A 20 7.02 -18.19 -24.13
C THR A 20 5.93 -19.03 -23.44
N PRO A 21 6.00 -19.23 -22.11
CA PRO A 21 4.84 -19.65 -21.34
C PRO A 21 3.68 -18.66 -21.51
N GLN A 22 2.46 -19.13 -21.33
CA GLN A 22 1.27 -18.30 -21.48
C GLN A 22 1.27 -17.09 -20.53
N GLY A 23 0.81 -15.92 -20.99
CA GLY A 23 0.85 -14.66 -20.24
C GLY A 23 2.20 -13.93 -20.27
N LEU A 24 3.27 -14.60 -20.74
CA LEU A 24 4.49 -13.94 -21.18
C LEU A 24 4.44 -13.70 -22.68
N MET A 25 4.94 -12.54 -23.09
CA MET A 25 5.14 -12.19 -24.49
C MET A 25 6.57 -11.70 -24.67
N PHE A 26 7.29 -12.33 -25.60
CA PHE A 26 8.64 -11.92 -25.97
C PHE A 26 8.61 -11.20 -27.31
N TYR A 27 9.10 -9.97 -27.32
CA TYR A 27 9.21 -9.14 -28.52
C TYR A 27 10.67 -9.11 -28.95
N ALA A 28 10.95 -9.66 -30.12
CA ALA A 28 12.28 -9.77 -30.70
C ALA A 28 12.60 -8.60 -31.66
N SER A 29 11.66 -7.69 -31.87
CA SER A 29 11.88 -6.48 -32.66
C SER A 29 11.04 -5.31 -32.18
N LEU A 30 11.50 -4.10 -32.49
CA LEU A 30 10.75 -2.87 -32.23
C LEU A 30 9.40 -2.81 -32.98
N SER A 31 9.31 -3.45 -34.15
CA SER A 31 8.06 -3.55 -34.91
C SER A 31 7.02 -4.39 -34.19
N GLU A 32 7.43 -5.49 -33.55
CA GLU A 32 6.55 -6.32 -32.74
C GLU A 32 6.03 -5.54 -31.52
N LEU A 33 6.91 -4.80 -30.80
CA LEU A 33 6.51 -3.93 -29.69
C LEU A 33 5.47 -2.88 -30.11
N ARG A 34 5.69 -2.22 -31.26
CA ARG A 34 4.79 -1.18 -31.80
C ARG A 34 3.47 -1.72 -32.35
N ALA A 35 3.36 -3.02 -32.60
CA ALA A 35 2.12 -3.62 -33.07
C ALA A 35 1.18 -3.98 -31.92
N ASP A 36 1.71 -4.18 -30.71
CA ASP A 36 0.91 -4.62 -29.56
C ASP A 36 0.33 -3.44 -28.78
N ARG A 37 -1.00 -3.30 -28.85
CA ARG A 37 -1.74 -2.27 -28.10
C ARG A 37 -1.74 -2.50 -26.59
N ALA A 38 -1.45 -3.70 -26.10
CA ALA A 38 -1.32 -3.97 -24.67
C ALA A 38 -0.12 -3.25 -24.05
N LEU A 39 0.86 -2.83 -24.86
CA LEU A 39 2.06 -2.12 -24.41
C LEU A 39 1.96 -0.60 -24.47
N VAL A 40 0.81 -0.03 -24.84
CA VAL A 40 0.64 1.43 -24.99
C VAL A 40 1.17 2.23 -23.79
N SER A 41 0.95 1.74 -22.57
CA SER A 41 1.42 2.39 -21.32
C SER A 41 2.95 2.49 -21.21
N TYR A 42 3.69 1.61 -21.89
CA TYR A 42 5.15 1.53 -21.82
C TYR A 42 5.83 1.73 -23.18
N LEU A 43 5.07 1.86 -24.27
CA LEU A 43 5.61 1.82 -25.63
C LEU A 43 6.63 2.92 -25.88
N HIS A 44 6.36 4.14 -25.39
CA HIS A 44 7.24 5.29 -25.53
C HIS A 44 8.60 5.04 -24.86
N PRO A 45 8.68 4.78 -23.54
CA PRO A 45 9.97 4.52 -22.89
C PRO A 45 10.62 3.19 -23.29
N LEU A 46 9.86 2.17 -23.73
CA LEU A 46 10.42 0.93 -24.30
C LEU A 46 11.09 1.17 -25.65
N THR A 47 10.51 2.01 -26.49
CA THR A 47 11.08 2.35 -27.81
C THR A 47 12.45 3.02 -27.64
N ARG A 48 12.60 3.92 -26.67
CA ARG A 48 13.89 4.55 -26.36
C ARG A 48 14.88 3.54 -25.78
N ALA A 49 14.45 2.78 -24.77
CA ALA A 49 15.27 1.73 -24.15
C ALA A 49 15.82 0.74 -25.19
N TRP A 50 15.03 0.39 -26.21
CA TRP A 50 15.45 -0.49 -27.31
C TRP A 50 16.72 0.01 -28.00
N HIS A 51 16.79 1.30 -28.30
CA HIS A 51 17.94 1.92 -28.96
C HIS A 51 19.08 2.21 -27.98
N ASP A 52 18.78 2.80 -26.82
CA ASP A 52 19.81 3.28 -25.90
C ASP A 52 20.57 2.15 -25.17
N LEU A 53 19.94 0.98 -25.00
CA LEU A 53 20.54 -0.21 -24.41
C LEU A 53 20.99 -1.25 -25.45
N ASP A 54 20.75 -0.98 -26.74
CA ASP A 54 20.98 -1.92 -27.85
C ASP A 54 20.35 -3.28 -27.54
N LEU A 55 19.02 -3.26 -27.38
CA LEU A 55 18.23 -4.43 -27.00
C LEU A 55 17.97 -5.34 -28.20
N ASP A 56 18.01 -6.64 -27.92
CA ASP A 56 17.67 -7.70 -28.87
C ASP A 56 16.30 -8.31 -28.57
N GLY A 57 15.79 -8.09 -27.35
CA GLY A 57 14.44 -8.49 -27.01
C GLY A 57 13.95 -7.93 -25.69
N VAL A 58 12.63 -7.87 -25.57
CA VAL A 58 11.93 -7.47 -24.36
C VAL A 58 10.93 -8.56 -24.02
N LEU A 59 10.97 -9.04 -22.77
CA LEU A 59 9.99 -9.96 -22.24
C LEU A 59 9.03 -9.20 -21.34
N CYS A 60 7.74 -9.27 -21.68
CA CYS A 60 6.66 -8.69 -20.89
C CYS A 60 5.82 -9.79 -20.24
N LEU A 61 5.44 -9.59 -18.98
CA LEU A 61 4.41 -10.39 -18.30
C LEU A 61 3.11 -9.61 -18.25
N GLU A 62 2.11 -10.01 -19.03
CA GLU A 62 0.79 -9.35 -19.08
C GLU A 62 0.91 -7.83 -19.31
N GLY A 63 1.69 -7.42 -20.32
CA GLY A 63 1.98 -6.01 -20.63
C GLY A 63 3.08 -5.36 -19.76
N LEU A 64 3.37 -5.95 -18.60
CA LEU A 64 4.53 -5.82 -17.69
C LEU A 64 5.95 -5.89 -18.26
N PRO A 65 6.70 -4.82 -18.61
CA PRO A 65 8.11 -4.97 -18.96
C PRO A 65 8.87 -5.63 -17.79
N THR A 66 9.40 -6.84 -18.00
CA THR A 66 9.96 -7.65 -16.91
C THR A 66 11.45 -7.88 -17.12
N LEU A 67 11.84 -8.25 -18.33
CA LEU A 67 13.24 -8.55 -18.69
C LEU A 67 13.63 -7.86 -19.99
N TYR A 68 14.85 -7.31 -20.02
CA TYR A 68 15.53 -6.87 -21.22
C TYR A 68 16.65 -7.84 -21.58
N LEU A 69 16.69 -8.23 -22.85
CA LEU A 69 17.72 -9.11 -23.41
C LEU A 69 18.64 -8.31 -24.32
N THR A 70 19.94 -8.48 -24.11
CA THR A 70 20.96 -7.90 -24.98
C THR A 70 22.07 -8.91 -25.30
N ILE A 71 22.42 -9.04 -26.57
CA ILE A 71 23.29 -10.07 -27.14
C ILE A 71 24.47 -9.41 -27.83
N ARG A 72 25.67 -9.66 -27.32
CA ARG A 72 26.93 -9.07 -27.82
C ARG A 72 27.75 -10.11 -28.58
N HIS A 73 28.29 -9.68 -29.72
CA HIS A 73 29.13 -10.51 -30.59
C HIS A 73 30.57 -10.69 -30.09
N LYS A 74 30.95 -9.98 -29.02
CA LYS A 74 32.25 -10.04 -28.37
C LYS A 74 32.05 -10.23 -26.87
N ARG A 75 33.07 -10.76 -26.20
CA ARG A 75 33.09 -10.86 -24.74
C ARG A 75 32.92 -9.48 -24.12
N VAL A 76 31.99 -9.37 -23.17
CA VAL A 76 31.71 -8.11 -22.47
C VAL A 76 32.59 -8.00 -21.23
N SER A 77 33.26 -6.86 -21.07
CA SER A 77 34.10 -6.58 -19.89
C SER A 77 33.24 -6.31 -18.64
N ALA A 78 33.84 -6.34 -17.45
CA ALA A 78 33.12 -6.02 -16.22
C ALA A 78 32.67 -4.54 -16.18
N GLU A 79 33.50 -3.64 -16.71
CA GLU A 79 33.22 -2.20 -16.84
C GLU A 79 32.05 -1.95 -17.81
N GLU A 80 32.07 -2.59 -18.98
CA GLU A 80 31.00 -2.49 -19.98
C GLU A 80 29.67 -3.02 -19.42
N ALA A 81 29.69 -4.14 -18.70
CA ALA A 81 28.50 -4.70 -18.08
C ALA A 81 27.94 -3.79 -16.96
N ALA A 82 28.81 -3.17 -16.16
CA ALA A 82 28.41 -2.22 -15.13
C ALA A 82 27.78 -0.95 -15.72
N ASP A 83 28.32 -0.42 -16.83
CA ASP A 83 27.69 0.72 -17.50
C ASP A 83 26.33 0.36 -18.12
N LEU A 84 26.20 -0.81 -18.75
CA LEU A 84 24.90 -1.30 -19.23
C LEU A 84 23.89 -1.45 -18.09
N GLN A 85 24.32 -1.97 -16.93
CA GLN A 85 23.47 -2.07 -15.75
C GLN A 85 23.10 -0.68 -15.20
N ARG A 86 24.01 0.29 -15.17
CA ARG A 86 23.71 1.69 -14.78
C ARG A 86 22.66 2.31 -15.68
N ARG A 87 22.79 2.17 -17.00
CA ARG A 87 21.81 2.66 -17.97
C ARG A 87 20.45 1.99 -17.79
N PHE A 88 20.44 0.66 -17.61
CA PHE A 88 19.23 -0.10 -17.32
C PHE A 88 18.54 0.35 -16.03
N TRP A 89 19.31 0.59 -14.96
CA TRP A 89 18.80 1.09 -13.69
C TRP A 89 18.17 2.48 -13.81
N ASN A 90 18.77 3.39 -14.59
CA ASN A 90 18.19 4.72 -14.86
C ASN A 90 16.86 4.65 -15.61
N GLN A 91 16.68 3.62 -16.44
CA GLN A 91 15.45 3.43 -17.20
C GLN A 91 14.27 3.02 -16.29
N GLY A 92 14.53 2.16 -15.31
CA GLY A 92 13.62 1.89 -14.18
C GLY A 92 12.26 1.27 -14.51
N LEU A 93 12.05 0.68 -15.71
CA LEU A 93 10.80 -0.03 -16.04
C LEU A 93 10.89 -1.54 -15.80
N ALA A 94 11.88 -2.18 -16.41
CA ALA A 94 12.07 -3.63 -16.26
C ALA A 94 12.96 -3.92 -15.05
N THR A 95 12.79 -5.12 -14.49
CA THR A 95 13.44 -5.51 -13.23
C THR A 95 14.69 -6.36 -13.44
N ILE A 96 14.82 -6.97 -14.63
CA ILE A 96 15.94 -7.84 -14.98
C ILE A 96 16.58 -7.43 -16.31
N LEU A 97 17.92 -7.40 -16.33
CA LEU A 97 18.73 -7.27 -17.53
C LEU A 97 19.53 -8.55 -17.74
N VAL A 98 19.41 -9.16 -18.92
CA VAL A 98 20.20 -10.31 -19.34
C VAL A 98 21.18 -9.88 -20.41
N ILE A 99 22.48 -9.97 -20.10
CA ILE A 99 23.59 -9.69 -21.02
C ILE A 99 24.20 -11.02 -21.46
N VAL A 100 24.08 -11.32 -22.75
CA VAL A 100 24.65 -12.52 -23.36
C VAL A 100 25.88 -12.12 -24.18
N ASP A 101 27.02 -12.75 -23.91
CA ASP A 101 28.22 -12.63 -24.72
C ASP A 101 28.63 -13.98 -25.34
N THR A 102 29.80 -14.05 -25.98
CA THR A 102 30.24 -15.27 -26.68
C THR A 102 30.48 -16.48 -25.77
N VAL A 103 30.52 -16.29 -24.44
CA VAL A 103 30.84 -17.35 -23.47
C VAL A 103 29.87 -17.37 -22.27
N ASN A 104 29.44 -16.20 -21.81
CA ASN A 104 28.71 -16.04 -20.55
C ASN A 104 27.36 -15.36 -20.75
N VAL A 105 26.42 -15.68 -19.86
CA VAL A 105 25.18 -14.96 -19.64
C VAL A 105 25.24 -14.34 -18.25
N ARG A 106 25.07 -13.03 -18.15
CA ARG A 106 25.04 -12.30 -16.87
C ARG A 106 23.64 -11.76 -16.63
N VAL A 107 23.09 -12.02 -15.45
CA VAL A 107 21.77 -11.53 -15.05
C VAL A 107 21.92 -10.45 -13.99
N TYR A 108 21.40 -9.26 -14.29
CA TYR A 108 21.47 -8.09 -13.41
C TYR A 108 20.09 -7.66 -12.91
N SER A 109 20.05 -7.11 -11.70
CA SER A 109 18.87 -6.51 -11.09
C SER A 109 18.78 -5.01 -11.40
N GLY A 110 17.54 -4.57 -11.70
CA GLY A 110 17.17 -3.15 -11.84
C GLY A 110 16.80 -2.50 -10.50
N LEU A 111 16.75 -3.29 -9.42
CA LEU A 111 16.42 -2.85 -8.05
C LEU A 111 17.67 -2.86 -7.15
N SER A 112 18.85 -2.66 -7.75
CA SER A 112 20.14 -2.56 -7.07
C SER A 112 20.93 -1.39 -7.62
N ARG A 113 21.65 -0.70 -6.74
CA ARG A 113 22.43 0.48 -7.10
C ARG A 113 23.56 0.13 -8.07
N PRO A 114 23.86 1.01 -9.04
CA PRO A 114 25.01 0.83 -9.91
C PRO A 114 26.32 1.02 -9.14
N ILE A 115 27.38 0.42 -9.66
CA ILE A 115 28.77 0.64 -9.21
C ILE A 115 29.52 1.39 -10.29
N LYS A 116 30.43 2.29 -9.91
CA LYS A 116 31.28 3.00 -10.86
C LYS A 116 32.04 1.97 -11.70
N PRO A 117 32.03 2.03 -13.05
CA PRO A 117 32.66 1.02 -13.89
C PRO A 117 34.11 0.71 -13.50
N GLN A 118 34.89 1.73 -13.17
CA GLN A 118 36.28 1.64 -12.74
C GLN A 118 36.51 0.93 -11.37
N ASP A 119 35.46 0.78 -10.56
CA ASP A 119 35.53 0.23 -9.19
C ASP A 119 34.97 -1.21 -9.10
N VAL A 120 34.68 -1.87 -10.23
CA VAL A 120 34.08 -3.23 -10.32
C VAL A 120 35.07 -4.34 -9.95
N LYS A 121 35.98 -4.10 -9.00
CA LYS A 121 36.98 -5.08 -8.54
C LYS A 121 36.34 -6.27 -7.80
N ASN A 122 35.13 -6.11 -7.28
CA ASN A 122 34.34 -7.14 -6.61
C ASN A 122 33.05 -7.45 -7.39
N LYS A 123 32.44 -8.63 -7.13
CA LYS A 123 31.12 -8.98 -7.69
C LYS A 123 30.10 -7.91 -7.25
N PRO A 124 29.49 -7.13 -8.16
CA PRO A 124 28.57 -6.08 -7.78
C PRO A 124 27.29 -6.69 -7.19
N GLU A 125 26.68 -5.99 -6.23
CA GLU A 125 25.40 -6.40 -5.63
C GLU A 125 24.29 -6.50 -6.69
N SER A 126 24.37 -5.70 -7.77
CA SER A 126 23.44 -5.78 -8.88
C SER A 126 23.56 -7.04 -9.74
N LEU A 127 24.68 -7.78 -9.67
CA LEU A 127 24.88 -9.02 -10.43
C LEU A 127 24.31 -10.21 -9.66
N VAL A 128 23.15 -10.68 -10.11
CA VAL A 128 22.44 -11.82 -9.52
C VAL A 128 23.26 -13.09 -9.76
N GLU A 129 23.44 -13.47 -11.02
CA GLU A 129 24.15 -14.70 -11.39
C GLU A 129 24.90 -14.60 -12.73
N VAL A 130 25.82 -15.54 -12.93
CA VAL A 130 26.58 -15.74 -14.17
C VAL A 130 26.40 -17.19 -14.58
N LEU A 131 25.94 -17.41 -15.80
CA LEU A 131 25.65 -18.72 -16.38
C LEU A 131 26.51 -18.94 -17.63
N ASN A 132 26.78 -20.21 -17.96
CA ASN A 132 27.29 -20.56 -19.28
C ASN A 132 26.16 -20.44 -20.32
N LEU A 133 26.48 -20.01 -21.54
CA LEU A 133 25.54 -19.94 -22.65
C LEU A 133 24.77 -21.25 -22.89
N ALA A 134 25.43 -22.41 -22.81
CA ALA A 134 24.79 -23.70 -23.00
C ALA A 134 23.75 -24.00 -21.90
N ASP A 135 24.10 -23.74 -20.64
CA ASP A 135 23.21 -23.95 -19.51
C ASP A 135 22.00 -23.00 -19.57
N TYR A 136 22.23 -21.74 -19.94
CA TYR A 136 21.15 -20.78 -20.14
C TYR A 136 20.20 -21.25 -21.25
N ALA A 137 20.74 -21.62 -22.42
CA ALA A 137 19.97 -22.09 -23.56
C ALA A 137 19.08 -23.29 -23.24
N MET A 138 19.58 -24.25 -22.46
CA MET A 138 18.81 -25.42 -22.02
C MET A 138 17.70 -25.06 -21.01
N ASN A 139 17.84 -23.95 -20.27
CA ASN A 139 16.98 -23.61 -19.15
C ASN A 139 16.13 -22.34 -19.36
N ILE A 140 16.16 -21.69 -20.52
CA ILE A 140 15.41 -20.44 -20.79
C ILE A 140 13.93 -20.57 -20.42
N GLN A 141 13.30 -21.69 -20.77
CA GLN A 141 11.89 -21.97 -20.44
C GLN A 141 11.64 -21.99 -18.94
N SER A 142 12.50 -22.68 -18.19
CA SER A 142 12.42 -22.73 -16.73
C SER A 142 12.67 -21.35 -16.12
N PHE A 143 13.63 -20.60 -16.65
CA PHE A 143 13.92 -19.24 -16.21
C PHE A 143 12.72 -18.31 -16.43
N MET A 144 12.13 -18.29 -17.63
CA MET A 144 10.92 -17.52 -17.92
C MET A 144 9.75 -17.90 -17.01
N LEU A 145 9.54 -19.19 -16.74
CA LEU A 145 8.52 -19.65 -15.80
C LEU A 145 8.80 -19.16 -14.36
N GLN A 146 10.06 -19.17 -13.93
CA GLN A 146 10.44 -18.62 -12.63
C GLN A 146 10.23 -17.10 -12.55
N LEU A 147 10.38 -16.37 -13.65
CA LEU A 147 10.04 -14.94 -13.73
C LEU A 147 8.53 -14.73 -13.62
N ALA A 148 7.74 -15.46 -14.41
CA ALA A 148 6.27 -15.34 -14.41
C ALA A 148 5.66 -15.65 -13.04
N THR A 149 6.19 -16.65 -12.33
CA THR A 149 5.70 -17.09 -11.01
C THR A 149 6.31 -16.29 -9.84
N GLY A 150 7.17 -15.31 -10.13
CA GLY A 150 7.94 -14.57 -9.12
C GLY A 150 8.99 -15.40 -8.37
N SER A 151 9.14 -16.69 -8.68
CA SER A 151 10.05 -17.62 -7.99
C SER A 151 11.50 -17.19 -8.08
N TYR A 152 11.89 -16.57 -9.20
CA TYR A 152 13.26 -16.09 -9.40
C TYR A 152 13.65 -14.99 -8.41
N TYR A 153 12.75 -14.06 -8.15
CA TYR A 153 12.97 -12.98 -7.19
C TYR A 153 12.99 -13.52 -5.76
N ARG A 154 12.14 -14.51 -5.44
CA ARG A 154 12.14 -15.19 -4.14
C ARG A 154 13.47 -15.86 -3.82
N SER A 155 14.07 -16.56 -4.79
CA SER A 155 15.36 -17.24 -4.59
C SER A 155 16.55 -16.27 -4.50
N HIS A 156 16.38 -15.04 -4.98
CA HIS A 156 17.45 -14.03 -5.08
C HIS A 156 17.11 -12.72 -4.35
N VAL A 157 16.36 -12.79 -3.25
CA VAL A 157 15.80 -11.61 -2.55
C VAL A 157 16.83 -10.53 -2.20
N GLY A 158 18.07 -10.92 -1.88
CA GLY A 158 19.16 -9.99 -1.57
C GLY A 158 19.67 -9.15 -2.76
N HIS A 159 19.10 -9.33 -3.95
CA HIS A 159 19.40 -8.52 -5.13
C HIS A 159 18.22 -7.63 -5.54
N PHE A 160 17.07 -7.69 -4.87
CA PHE A 160 15.86 -6.99 -5.30
C PHE A 160 15.31 -6.10 -4.18
N HIS A 161 15.90 -4.90 -4.06
CA HIS A 161 15.60 -3.95 -2.99
C HIS A 161 14.82 -2.74 -3.50
N ALA A 162 13.54 -2.63 -3.13
CA ALA A 162 12.65 -1.55 -3.55
C ALA A 162 13.02 -0.16 -2.97
N ASP A 163 14.07 -0.02 -2.16
CA ASP A 163 14.63 1.28 -1.72
C ASP A 163 15.88 1.68 -2.52
N SER A 164 16.27 0.85 -3.48
CA SER A 164 17.45 1.02 -4.31
C SER A 164 17.11 1.31 -5.78
N THR A 165 15.86 1.65 -6.06
CA THR A 165 15.37 2.15 -7.35
C THR A 165 15.89 3.56 -7.63
N VAL A 166 15.91 3.96 -8.92
CA VAL A 166 16.39 5.29 -9.36
C VAL A 166 15.62 6.45 -8.72
N ASP A 167 14.31 6.32 -8.59
CA ASP A 167 13.44 7.35 -8.01
C ASP A 167 13.68 7.53 -6.51
N ALA A 168 13.75 6.42 -5.76
CA ALA A 168 14.04 6.44 -4.33
C ALA A 168 15.44 7.02 -4.04
N TYR A 169 16.42 6.65 -4.85
CA TYR A 169 17.79 7.15 -4.69
C TYR A 169 17.91 8.64 -5.05
N LEU A 170 17.32 9.07 -6.17
CA LEU A 170 17.31 10.48 -6.59
C LEU A 170 16.66 11.37 -5.54
N LEU A 171 15.51 10.95 -5.03
CA LEU A 171 14.77 11.69 -4.01
C LEU A 171 15.59 11.88 -2.73
N ASN A 172 16.27 10.83 -2.27
CA ASN A 172 17.14 10.92 -1.10
C ASN A 172 18.32 11.87 -1.31
N ASN A 173 18.93 11.85 -2.50
CA ASN A 173 20.01 12.77 -2.83
C ASN A 173 19.54 14.23 -2.89
N LEU A 174 18.36 14.50 -3.45
CA LEU A 174 17.78 15.86 -3.47
C LEU A 174 17.51 16.40 -2.08
N ARG A 175 16.97 15.56 -1.19
CA ARG A 175 16.72 15.93 0.21
C ARG A 175 18.02 16.23 0.95
N ALA A 176 19.04 15.39 0.77
CA ALA A 176 20.35 15.61 1.37
C ALA A 176 21.01 16.91 0.86
N THR A 177 20.92 17.21 -0.44
CA THR A 177 21.44 18.46 -1.00
C THR A 177 20.67 19.67 -0.49
N ARG A 178 19.33 19.60 -0.43
CA ARG A 178 18.52 20.67 0.16
C ARG A 178 18.93 20.95 1.60
N ASP A 179 19.09 19.90 2.41
CA ASP A 179 19.45 20.04 3.83
C ASP A 179 20.82 20.73 4.00
N LYS A 180 21.74 20.52 3.05
CA LYS A 180 23.00 21.28 2.98
C LYS A 180 22.78 22.74 2.59
N LEU A 181 21.95 23.00 1.57
CA LEU A 181 21.65 24.36 1.08
C LEU A 181 20.95 25.24 2.11
N ILE A 182 20.15 24.67 3.02
CA ILE A 182 19.46 25.41 4.09
C ILE A 182 20.25 25.47 5.41
N GLY A 183 21.35 24.72 5.52
CA GLY A 183 22.14 24.60 6.75
C GLY A 183 22.82 25.90 7.20
N GLU A 184 23.33 25.90 8.44
CA GLU A 184 24.02 27.06 9.02
C GLU A 184 25.17 27.55 8.10
N GLY A 185 25.17 28.85 7.82
CA GLY A 185 26.14 29.51 6.92
C GLY A 185 25.75 29.58 5.43
N ARG A 186 24.62 28.99 5.00
CA ARG A 186 24.14 29.07 3.60
C ARG A 186 23.03 30.10 3.40
N GLY A 187 22.09 30.19 4.34
CA GLY A 187 21.10 31.28 4.40
C GLY A 187 19.96 31.25 3.37
N LEU A 188 19.78 30.16 2.62
CA LEU A 188 18.65 30.00 1.70
C LEU A 188 17.38 29.58 2.45
N ALA A 189 16.25 30.20 2.08
CA ALA A 189 14.94 29.71 2.46
C ALA A 189 14.65 28.36 1.78
N VAL A 190 13.81 27.52 2.40
CA VAL A 190 13.47 26.19 1.88
C VAL A 190 12.87 26.28 0.47
N GLU A 191 11.95 27.22 0.24
CA GLU A 191 11.32 27.47 -1.07
C GLU A 191 12.36 27.84 -2.16
N ALA A 192 13.38 28.64 -1.79
CA ALA A 192 14.45 29.03 -2.70
C ALA A 192 15.36 27.83 -3.03
N ALA A 193 15.73 27.03 -2.03
CA ALA A 193 16.50 25.80 -2.23
C ALA A 193 15.76 24.81 -3.12
N HIS A 194 14.45 24.66 -2.92
CA HIS A 194 13.62 23.79 -3.76
C HIS A 194 13.55 24.27 -5.21
N THR A 195 13.29 25.56 -5.41
CA THR A 195 13.22 26.17 -6.74
C THR A 195 14.53 26.00 -7.50
N ILE A 196 15.67 26.21 -6.83
CA ILE A 196 17.00 26.06 -7.44
C ILE A 196 17.27 24.60 -7.79
N LEU A 197 17.06 23.67 -6.86
CA LEU A 197 17.28 22.25 -7.11
C LEU A 197 16.37 21.73 -8.22
N ALA A 198 15.13 22.21 -8.28
CA ALA A 198 14.19 21.81 -9.31
C ALA A 198 14.63 22.27 -10.71
N ARG A 199 15.09 23.52 -10.82
CA ARG A 199 15.66 24.03 -12.08
C ARG A 199 16.97 23.39 -12.45
N THR A 200 17.81 23.06 -11.47
CA THR A 200 19.07 22.36 -11.70
C THR A 200 18.81 20.99 -12.30
N LEU A 201 17.93 20.20 -11.70
CA LEU A 201 17.50 18.91 -12.27
C LEU A 201 16.91 19.06 -13.67
N PHE A 202 16.14 20.11 -13.87
CA PHE A 202 15.57 20.39 -15.17
C PHE A 202 16.64 20.66 -16.23
N VAL A 203 17.63 21.50 -15.92
CA VAL A 203 18.75 21.75 -16.85
C VAL A 203 19.45 20.44 -17.17
N CYS A 204 19.74 19.59 -16.18
CA CYS A 204 20.29 18.25 -16.43
C CYS A 204 19.46 17.46 -17.43
N TYR A 205 18.12 17.48 -17.27
CA TYR A 205 17.22 16.79 -18.18
C TYR A 205 17.28 17.32 -19.61
N LEU A 206 17.28 18.65 -19.77
CA LEU A 206 17.35 19.28 -21.08
C LEU A 206 18.68 19.02 -21.77
N THR A 207 19.78 19.07 -21.03
CA THR A 207 21.13 18.87 -21.58
C THR A 207 21.35 17.41 -21.96
N ASP A 208 21.01 16.48 -21.07
CA ASP A 208 21.28 15.05 -21.28
C ASP A 208 20.44 14.50 -22.44
N ARG A 209 19.20 14.99 -22.61
CA ARG A 209 18.34 14.67 -23.75
C ARG A 209 18.67 15.46 -25.02
N LYS A 210 19.64 16.37 -24.98
CA LYS A 210 20.02 17.24 -26.11
C LYS A 210 18.88 18.14 -26.60
N ILE A 211 17.94 18.47 -25.71
CA ILE A 211 16.90 19.46 -25.96
C ILE A 211 17.53 20.86 -26.02
N ILE A 212 18.56 21.10 -25.20
CA ILE A 212 19.40 22.30 -25.26
C ILE A 212 20.88 21.90 -25.26
N ASP A 213 21.73 22.81 -25.74
CA ASP A 213 23.18 22.73 -25.57
C ASP A 213 23.69 23.97 -24.84
N LEU A 214 24.42 23.77 -23.74
CA LEU A 214 24.94 24.86 -22.92
C LEU A 214 25.93 25.75 -23.67
N GLY A 215 26.62 25.23 -24.69
CA GLY A 215 27.53 25.99 -25.54
C GLY A 215 26.84 27.09 -26.36
N ASP A 216 25.51 27.01 -26.53
CA ASP A 216 24.73 28.03 -27.21
C ASP A 216 24.43 29.26 -26.35
N PHE A 217 24.71 29.19 -25.05
CA PHE A 217 24.45 30.26 -24.08
C PHE A 217 25.76 30.97 -23.76
N GLN A 218 25.92 32.20 -24.25
CA GLN A 218 27.17 32.98 -24.10
C GLN A 218 27.59 33.13 -22.64
N GLU A 219 26.63 33.24 -21.73
CA GLU A 219 26.86 33.37 -20.29
C GLU A 219 27.49 32.13 -19.68
N CYS A 220 27.26 30.92 -20.24
CA CYS A 220 27.79 29.66 -19.69
C CYS A 220 29.29 29.46 -19.98
N ARG A 221 29.86 30.19 -20.96
CA ARG A 221 31.31 30.17 -21.30
C ARG A 221 31.90 28.76 -21.45
N CYS A 222 31.15 27.84 -22.07
CA CYS A 222 31.56 26.45 -22.25
C CYS A 222 31.45 26.03 -23.73
N ALA A 223 32.10 24.92 -24.08
CA ALA A 223 32.01 24.35 -25.41
C ALA A 223 30.67 23.59 -25.57
N SER A 224 30.25 23.41 -26.83
CA SER A 224 29.12 22.54 -27.18
C SER A 224 29.27 21.15 -26.56
N GLY A 225 28.20 20.63 -25.95
CA GLY A 225 28.17 19.31 -25.32
C GLY A 225 28.84 19.22 -23.94
N THR A 226 29.18 20.35 -23.31
CA THR A 226 29.71 20.36 -21.93
C THR A 226 28.61 19.97 -20.92
N PRO A 227 28.82 18.99 -20.02
CA PRO A 227 27.87 18.66 -18.96
C PRO A 227 27.64 19.82 -17.99
N PHE A 228 26.44 19.91 -17.40
CA PHE A 228 26.07 21.04 -16.55
C PHE A 228 26.96 21.19 -15.30
N GLY A 229 27.33 20.07 -14.66
CA GLY A 229 28.25 20.06 -13.53
C GLY A 229 29.64 20.56 -13.89
N ASP A 230 30.15 20.15 -15.06
CA ASP A 230 31.48 20.53 -15.55
C ASP A 230 31.53 22.01 -15.94
N MET A 231 30.45 22.52 -16.54
CA MET A 231 30.31 23.95 -16.83
C MET A 231 30.42 24.78 -15.55
N LEU A 232 29.68 24.42 -14.50
CA LEU A 232 29.75 25.14 -13.22
C LEU A 232 31.10 24.99 -12.53
N ALA A 233 31.77 23.85 -12.67
CA ALA A 233 33.09 23.61 -12.07
C ALA A 233 34.21 24.37 -12.79
N ALA A 234 34.09 24.58 -14.10
CA ALA A 234 35.06 25.34 -14.90
C ALA A 234 35.07 26.85 -14.57
N LEU A 235 33.98 27.38 -14.01
CA LEU A 235 33.88 28.77 -13.59
C LEU A 235 34.58 29.00 -12.25
N THR A 236 35.59 29.87 -12.25
CA THR A 236 36.51 30.06 -11.10
C THR A 236 36.02 31.07 -10.05
N THR A 237 35.08 31.95 -10.40
CA THR A 237 34.54 32.98 -9.50
C THR A 237 33.08 32.73 -9.16
N ASP A 238 32.69 33.05 -7.92
CA ASP A 238 31.30 32.91 -7.46
C ASP A 238 30.33 33.78 -8.30
N GLU A 239 30.78 34.97 -8.68
CA GLU A 239 30.02 35.92 -9.52
C GLU A 239 29.76 35.39 -10.93
N ASP A 240 30.74 34.71 -11.55
CA ASP A 240 30.55 34.10 -12.86
C ASP A 240 29.59 32.92 -12.81
N LYS A 241 29.66 32.08 -11.75
CA LYS A 241 28.68 30.99 -11.54
C LYS A 241 27.26 31.53 -11.40
N GLN A 242 27.06 32.56 -10.57
CA GLN A 242 25.75 33.21 -10.40
C GLN A 242 25.25 33.81 -11.71
N ARG A 243 26.10 34.55 -12.44
CA ARG A 243 25.75 35.17 -13.72
C ARG A 243 25.33 34.14 -14.75
N SER A 244 26.07 33.04 -14.85
CA SER A 244 25.78 31.94 -15.78
C SER A 244 24.44 31.28 -15.47
N LEU A 245 24.18 30.95 -14.20
CA LEU A 245 22.91 30.37 -13.75
C LEU A 245 21.72 31.30 -14.02
N CYS A 246 21.84 32.59 -13.66
CA CYS A 246 20.80 33.59 -13.88
C CYS A 246 20.50 33.75 -15.38
N GLY A 247 21.54 33.87 -16.21
CA GLY A 247 21.42 34.02 -17.66
C GLY A 247 20.76 32.81 -18.31
N LEU A 248 21.21 31.60 -17.95
CA LEU A 248 20.64 30.35 -18.45
C LEU A 248 19.15 30.24 -18.11
N PHE A 249 18.78 30.44 -16.85
CA PHE A 249 17.38 30.37 -16.42
C PHE A 249 16.51 31.44 -17.08
N SER A 250 17.04 32.66 -17.27
CA SER A 250 16.32 33.72 -18.00
C SER A 250 16.07 33.34 -19.45
N LYS A 251 17.03 32.71 -20.13
CA LYS A 251 16.87 32.29 -21.53
C LYS A 251 15.88 31.12 -21.66
N LEU A 252 15.95 30.15 -20.75
CA LEU A 252 15.00 29.04 -20.68
C LEU A 252 13.57 29.51 -20.43
N LYS A 253 13.38 30.59 -19.66
CA LYS A 253 12.07 31.25 -19.52
C LYS A 253 11.46 31.61 -20.87
N ASP A 254 12.25 32.25 -21.73
CA ASP A 254 11.76 32.78 -23.01
C ASP A 254 11.44 31.67 -24.01
N ASP A 255 12.21 30.58 -23.97
CA ASP A 255 12.06 29.43 -24.87
C ASP A 255 10.89 28.52 -24.45
N PHE A 256 10.62 28.38 -23.14
CA PHE A 256 9.52 27.60 -22.56
C PHE A 256 8.31 28.43 -22.10
N ASN A 257 8.21 29.67 -22.61
CA ASN A 257 7.07 30.57 -22.44
C ASN A 257 6.61 30.78 -20.97
N GLY A 258 7.54 31.08 -20.08
CA GLY A 258 7.27 31.57 -18.71
C GLY A 258 7.08 30.52 -17.62
N SER A 259 6.70 29.28 -17.94
CA SER A 259 6.30 28.23 -16.96
C SER A 259 7.09 28.18 -15.62
N MET A 260 8.36 27.73 -15.62
CA MET A 260 9.15 27.48 -14.39
C MET A 260 10.13 28.61 -14.00
N PHE A 261 10.33 29.59 -14.90
CA PHE A 261 11.45 30.56 -14.82
C PHE A 261 10.99 32.03 -14.69
N GLU A 262 9.84 32.28 -14.07
CA GLU A 262 9.29 33.63 -13.93
C GLU A 262 10.24 34.62 -13.20
N PRO A 263 10.19 35.94 -13.49
CA PRO A 263 11.20 36.89 -13.05
C PRO A 263 11.23 37.12 -11.54
N ALA A 264 10.08 37.03 -10.85
CA ALA A 264 10.02 37.05 -9.39
C ALA A 264 10.83 35.90 -8.76
N THR A 265 10.93 34.78 -9.49
CA THR A 265 11.65 33.58 -9.08
C THR A 265 13.07 33.49 -9.63
N LEU A 266 13.64 34.52 -10.27
CA LEU A 266 15.07 34.54 -10.62
C LEU A 266 15.93 35.26 -9.55
N ALA A 267 15.29 35.84 -8.53
CA ALA A 267 15.96 36.58 -7.47
C ALA A 267 16.77 35.67 -6.54
N GLU A 268 16.35 34.42 -6.39
CA GLU A 268 16.94 33.36 -5.56
C GLU A 268 18.35 33.01 -6.06
N CYS A 269 18.61 33.10 -7.37
CA CYS A 269 19.93 32.86 -7.93
C CYS A 269 20.97 33.88 -7.44
N ARG A 270 20.53 35.09 -7.10
CA ARG A 270 21.40 36.14 -6.52
C ARG A 270 21.66 35.92 -5.02
N GLN A 271 20.89 35.04 -4.37
CA GLN A 271 21.04 34.70 -2.96
C GLN A 271 22.02 33.53 -2.73
N LEU A 272 22.43 32.83 -3.79
CA LEU A 272 23.38 31.71 -3.73
C LEU A 272 24.78 32.17 -3.30
N ASN A 273 25.14 31.98 -2.04
CA ASN A 273 26.49 32.30 -1.56
C ASN A 273 27.54 31.25 -2.01
N ARG A 274 28.83 31.50 -1.75
CA ARG A 274 29.95 30.60 -2.10
C ARG A 274 29.73 29.16 -1.64
N HIS A 275 29.26 28.96 -0.41
CA HIS A 275 29.04 27.62 0.13
C HIS A 275 27.91 26.89 -0.62
N ALA A 276 26.79 27.58 -0.86
CA ALA A 276 25.67 27.03 -1.61
C ALA A 276 26.05 26.69 -3.07
N LEU A 277 26.84 27.55 -3.73
CA LEU A 277 27.35 27.29 -5.08
C LEU A 277 28.26 26.06 -5.11
N ASN A 278 29.15 25.91 -4.13
CA ASN A 278 30.02 24.73 -4.03
C ASN A 278 29.21 23.46 -3.72
N ASP A 279 28.24 23.52 -2.81
CA ASP A 279 27.36 22.39 -2.50
C ASP A 279 26.57 21.95 -3.76
N LEU A 280 26.11 22.90 -4.58
CA LEU A 280 25.45 22.62 -5.86
C LEU A 280 26.41 22.06 -6.92
N THR A 281 27.63 22.60 -7.04
CA THR A 281 28.66 22.07 -7.94
C THR A 281 29.05 20.64 -7.54
N HIS A 282 29.27 20.38 -6.25
CA HIS A 282 29.59 19.04 -5.75
C HIS A 282 28.46 18.03 -5.96
N PHE A 283 27.21 18.47 -5.77
CA PHE A 283 26.04 17.67 -6.10
C PHE A 283 26.08 17.25 -7.57
N LEU A 284 26.28 18.19 -8.50
CA LEU A 284 26.29 17.89 -9.93
C LEU A 284 27.50 17.07 -10.42
N GLN A 285 28.65 17.22 -9.77
CA GLN A 285 29.86 16.45 -10.10
C GLN A 285 29.89 15.05 -9.46
N GLY A 286 28.94 14.74 -8.57
CA GLY A 286 28.88 13.43 -7.89
C GLY A 286 30.07 13.17 -6.95
N HIS A 287 30.59 14.21 -6.29
CA HIS A 287 31.74 14.07 -5.38
C HIS A 287 31.37 13.34 -4.08
N GLU A 288 32.29 12.47 -3.62
CA GLU A 288 32.16 11.76 -2.35
C GLU A 288 32.32 12.73 -1.16
N GLY A 289 31.25 12.89 -0.38
CA GLY A 289 31.30 13.60 0.89
C GLY A 289 31.93 12.73 1.97
N THR A 290 32.73 13.33 2.84
CA THR A 290 33.28 12.67 4.04
C THR A 290 32.20 12.52 5.12
N GLY A 291 31.34 11.50 4.97
CA GLY A 291 30.28 11.18 5.93
C GLY A 291 29.36 10.08 5.44
N GLN A 292 28.39 9.68 6.27
CA GLN A 292 27.43 8.59 6.00
C GLN A 292 26.43 8.88 4.86
N TYR A 293 26.56 10.03 4.18
CA TYR A 293 25.67 10.53 3.12
C TYR A 293 26.50 11.01 1.92
N THR A 294 26.97 10.07 1.11
CA THR A 294 27.60 10.30 -0.20
C THR A 294 26.56 10.79 -1.22
N LEU A 295 26.89 11.85 -1.99
CA LEU A 295 26.04 12.35 -3.09
C LEU A 295 26.52 11.74 -4.40
N ASP A 296 26.11 10.52 -4.73
CA ASP A 296 26.55 9.77 -5.92
C ASP A 296 25.78 10.18 -7.20
N PHE A 297 25.80 11.45 -7.56
CA PHE A 297 25.06 11.95 -8.74
C PHE A 297 25.58 11.39 -10.08
N TRP A 298 26.81 10.86 -10.11
CA TRP A 298 27.39 10.14 -11.24
C TRP A 298 26.55 8.93 -11.71
N ALA A 299 25.72 8.38 -10.81
CA ALA A 299 24.88 7.23 -11.10
C ALA A 299 23.75 7.57 -12.09
N TYR A 300 23.35 8.83 -12.17
CA TYR A 300 22.19 9.25 -12.97
C TYR A 300 22.55 9.53 -14.43
N ASP A 301 21.62 9.20 -15.30
CA ASP A 301 21.62 9.55 -16.71
C ASP A 301 20.19 10.01 -17.08
N PHE A 302 19.97 11.33 -17.10
CA PHE A 302 18.63 11.90 -17.32
C PHE A 302 18.13 11.73 -18.76
N HIS A 303 19.00 11.31 -19.68
CA HIS A 303 18.56 10.85 -20.99
C HIS A 303 17.62 9.65 -20.87
N LEU A 304 17.88 8.75 -19.91
CA LEU A 304 17.18 7.48 -19.73
C LEU A 304 16.03 7.52 -18.73
N ILE A 305 16.05 8.45 -17.77
CA ILE A 305 15.03 8.56 -16.73
C ILE A 305 13.68 9.02 -17.34
N PRO A 306 12.58 8.29 -17.14
CA PRO A 306 11.25 8.69 -17.65
C PRO A 306 10.73 10.01 -17.04
N VAL A 307 9.94 10.77 -17.81
CA VAL A 307 9.37 12.07 -17.38
C VAL A 307 8.43 11.89 -16.16
N GLU A 308 7.71 10.77 -16.12
CA GLU A 308 6.78 10.40 -15.06
C GLU A 308 7.52 10.26 -13.73
N THR A 309 8.72 9.67 -13.75
CA THR A 309 9.56 9.51 -12.55
C THR A 309 9.93 10.87 -11.97
N ILE A 310 10.28 11.83 -12.82
CA ILE A 310 10.63 13.20 -12.41
C ILE A 310 9.42 13.93 -11.82
N SER A 311 8.25 13.80 -12.45
CA SER A 311 7.00 14.40 -11.95
C SER A 311 6.69 13.89 -10.54
N ALA A 312 6.84 12.58 -10.32
CA ALA A 312 6.64 11.98 -9.01
C ALA A 312 7.66 12.50 -7.98
N VAL A 313 8.96 12.53 -8.31
CA VAL A 313 10.03 12.99 -7.41
C VAL A 313 9.82 14.45 -6.99
N TYR A 314 9.43 15.33 -7.91
CA TYR A 314 9.17 16.74 -7.59
C TYR A 314 8.02 16.92 -6.62
N GLU A 315 6.95 16.15 -6.79
CA GLU A 315 5.79 16.22 -5.91
C GLU A 315 6.16 15.89 -4.46
N ASP A 316 6.97 14.84 -4.25
CA ASP A 316 7.44 14.48 -2.91
C ASP A 316 8.40 15.54 -2.34
N PHE A 317 9.30 16.04 -3.17
CA PHE A 317 10.30 17.03 -2.79
C PHE A 317 9.68 18.35 -2.31
N LEU A 318 8.70 18.90 -3.05
CA LEU A 318 7.99 20.13 -2.67
C LEU A 318 7.20 20.00 -1.37
N LYS A 319 6.66 18.81 -1.06
CA LYS A 319 5.82 18.61 0.13
C LYS A 319 6.57 18.72 1.46
N LYS A 320 7.91 18.69 1.45
CA LYS A 320 8.73 18.85 2.67
C LYS A 320 8.99 20.31 3.08
N GLU A 321 8.39 21.30 2.38
CA GLU A 321 8.40 22.72 2.77
C GLU A 321 7.76 22.98 4.15
N ASP A 322 6.97 22.05 4.67
CA ASP A 322 5.87 22.34 5.58
C ASP A 322 5.73 21.30 6.72
N GLU A 323 6.78 20.98 7.49
CA GLU A 323 6.65 20.04 8.63
C GLU A 323 5.59 20.45 9.69
N PRO A 324 5.37 21.75 10.01
CA PRO A 324 4.22 22.16 10.83
C PRO A 324 2.86 22.06 10.09
N THR A 325 2.89 22.18 8.77
CA THR A 325 1.76 22.41 7.84
C THR A 325 1.31 21.15 7.10
N LYS A 326 2.04 20.03 7.27
CA LYS A 326 1.73 18.68 6.77
C LYS A 326 0.32 18.21 7.16
N ARG A 327 -0.12 18.56 8.38
CA ARG A 327 -1.48 18.23 8.86
C ARG A 327 -2.58 19.09 8.22
N THR A 328 -2.24 20.27 7.70
CA THR A 328 -3.19 21.25 7.18
C THR A 328 -3.36 21.19 5.65
N LYS A 329 -2.29 20.90 4.88
CA LYS A 329 -2.38 20.82 3.40
C LYS A 329 -2.62 19.40 2.84
N GLY A 330 -2.26 18.33 3.57
CA GLY A 330 -2.69 16.96 3.26
C GLY A 330 -2.21 16.37 1.93
N ALA A 331 -1.15 16.87 1.31
CA ALA A 331 -0.68 16.37 0.04
C ALA A 331 0.23 15.14 0.23
N TYR A 332 0.00 14.04 -0.51
CA TYR A 332 0.73 12.77 -0.41
C TYR A 332 1.35 12.36 -1.76
N TYR A 333 2.60 11.88 -1.78
CA TYR A 333 3.30 11.39 -2.99
C TYR A 333 2.52 10.26 -3.68
N THR A 334 2.34 10.34 -5.00
CA THR A 334 1.74 9.27 -5.81
C THR A 334 2.85 8.55 -6.59
N PRO A 335 3.27 7.34 -6.20
CA PRO A 335 4.23 6.57 -6.98
C PRO A 335 3.73 6.33 -8.41
N ARG A 336 4.65 6.30 -9.38
CA ARG A 336 4.29 6.07 -10.80
C ARG A 336 3.41 4.83 -10.99
N PHE A 337 3.80 3.68 -10.43
CA PHE A 337 3.04 2.44 -10.60
C PHE A 337 1.58 2.58 -10.12
N LEU A 338 1.34 3.38 -9.08
CA LEU A 338 0.01 3.60 -8.53
C LEU A 338 -0.81 4.50 -9.44
N ALA A 339 -0.21 5.56 -10.01
CA ALA A 339 -0.85 6.41 -11.00
C ALA A 339 -1.25 5.61 -12.26
N GLU A 340 -0.36 4.76 -12.77
CA GLU A 340 -0.64 3.85 -13.89
C GLU A 340 -1.81 2.92 -13.55
N THR A 341 -1.80 2.32 -12.35
CA THR A 341 -2.88 1.42 -11.89
C THR A 341 -4.23 2.13 -11.83
N VAL A 342 -4.29 3.36 -11.31
CA VAL A 342 -5.53 4.18 -11.27
C VAL A 342 -6.04 4.45 -12.69
N ILE A 343 -5.16 4.80 -13.63
CA ILE A 343 -5.54 5.05 -15.03
C ILE A 343 -6.02 3.74 -15.70
N ASP A 344 -5.34 2.61 -15.49
CA ASP A 344 -5.75 1.32 -16.03
C ASP A 344 -7.13 0.87 -15.52
N LEU A 345 -7.41 1.14 -14.24
CA LEU A 345 -8.73 0.93 -13.65
C LEU A 345 -9.78 1.87 -14.26
N ALA A 346 -9.46 3.15 -14.44
CA ALA A 346 -10.36 4.14 -15.04
C ALA A 346 -10.76 3.75 -16.47
N LEU A 347 -9.77 3.28 -17.25
CA LEU A 347 -9.91 2.92 -18.66
C LEU A 347 -10.40 1.50 -18.91
N ARG A 348 -10.67 0.71 -17.84
CA ARG A 348 -11.09 -0.69 -17.96
C ARG A 348 -12.35 -0.81 -18.83
N GLY A 349 -12.26 -1.60 -19.89
CA GLY A 349 -13.35 -1.85 -20.84
C GLY A 349 -13.54 -0.77 -21.92
N GLN A 350 -12.61 0.19 -22.04
CA GLN A 350 -12.65 1.20 -23.11
C GLN A 350 -11.97 0.69 -24.39
N ALA A 351 -12.68 0.74 -25.52
CA ALA A 351 -12.17 0.30 -26.81
C ALA A 351 -11.28 1.36 -27.51
N SER A 352 -11.55 2.64 -27.30
CA SER A 352 -10.78 3.76 -27.87
C SER A 352 -10.69 4.92 -26.88
N LEU A 353 -9.56 5.63 -26.93
CA LEU A 353 -9.29 6.85 -26.16
C LEU A 353 -9.35 8.11 -27.05
N GLU A 354 -9.63 7.96 -28.35
CA GLU A 354 -9.72 9.09 -29.28
C GLU A 354 -10.87 10.02 -28.90
N GLY A 355 -10.59 11.33 -28.81
CA GLY A 355 -11.57 12.35 -28.45
C GLY A 355 -12.04 12.34 -27.00
N LYS A 356 -11.55 11.40 -26.17
CA LYS A 356 -11.91 11.32 -24.75
C LYS A 356 -11.27 12.42 -23.93
N ARG A 357 -12.04 13.01 -23.01
CA ARG A 357 -11.60 14.14 -22.19
C ARG A 357 -11.32 13.70 -20.74
N PHE A 358 -10.18 14.13 -20.22
CA PHE A 358 -9.65 13.77 -18.93
C PHE A 358 -9.45 15.02 -18.06
N LEU A 359 -9.83 14.91 -16.79
CA LEU A 359 -9.60 15.93 -15.78
C LEU A 359 -8.83 15.32 -14.59
N ASP A 360 -7.81 16.05 -14.13
CA ASP A 360 -7.21 15.88 -12.81
C ASP A 360 -7.50 17.12 -11.94
N PRO A 361 -8.39 17.01 -10.93
CA PRO A 361 -8.86 18.15 -10.16
C PRO A 361 -7.86 18.63 -9.10
N ALA A 362 -6.79 17.87 -8.85
CA ALA A 362 -5.72 18.19 -7.91
C ALA A 362 -4.39 17.71 -8.49
N CYS A 363 -4.01 18.28 -9.63
CA CYS A 363 -3.03 17.67 -10.53
C CYS A 363 -1.60 17.67 -9.99
N GLY A 364 -1.29 18.46 -8.96
CA GLY A 364 0.05 18.51 -8.37
C GLY A 364 1.10 18.80 -9.43
N SER A 365 2.15 17.97 -9.48
CA SER A 365 3.22 18.02 -10.49
C SER A 365 2.86 17.41 -11.85
N GLY A 366 1.60 16.96 -12.03
CA GLY A 366 1.07 16.49 -13.31
C GLY A 366 1.25 15.01 -13.61
N ILE A 367 1.56 14.15 -12.63
CA ILE A 367 1.85 12.71 -12.87
C ILE A 367 0.75 12.00 -13.69
N PHE A 368 -0.52 12.20 -13.37
CA PHE A 368 -1.64 11.59 -14.11
C PHE A 368 -1.75 12.15 -15.53
N LEU A 369 -1.64 13.47 -15.69
CA LEU A 369 -1.76 14.14 -16.99
C LEU A 369 -0.61 13.76 -17.93
N VAL A 370 0.62 13.68 -17.42
CA VAL A 370 1.80 13.23 -18.18
C VAL A 370 1.64 11.78 -18.63
N THR A 371 1.18 10.90 -17.72
CA THR A 371 0.95 9.49 -18.03
C THR A 371 -0.14 9.32 -19.10
N LEU A 372 -1.25 10.06 -18.99
CA LEU A 372 -2.31 10.10 -20.01
C LEU A 372 -1.81 10.66 -21.34
N PHE A 373 -1.05 11.75 -21.32
CA PHE A 373 -0.47 12.34 -22.53
C PHE A 373 0.42 11.33 -23.28
N ASN A 374 1.30 10.63 -22.57
CA ASN A 374 2.18 9.63 -23.19
C ASN A 374 1.40 8.47 -23.82
N ARG A 375 0.35 7.98 -23.16
CA ARG A 375 -0.54 6.93 -23.68
C ARG A 375 -1.28 7.39 -24.94
N LEU A 376 -1.90 8.56 -24.90
CA LEU A 376 -2.63 9.13 -26.05
C LEU A 376 -1.70 9.39 -27.23
N SER A 377 -0.51 9.93 -26.96
CA SER A 377 0.53 10.19 -27.97
C SER A 377 1.03 8.89 -28.60
N ALA A 378 1.25 7.85 -27.79
CA ALA A 378 1.67 6.53 -28.29
C ALA A 378 0.61 5.92 -29.22
N ILE A 379 -0.68 5.93 -28.83
CA ILE A 379 -1.78 5.46 -29.67
C ILE A 379 -1.81 6.21 -31.00
N TRP A 380 -1.76 7.54 -30.95
CA TRP A 380 -1.80 8.36 -32.16
C TRP A 380 -0.62 8.05 -33.10
N MET A 381 0.59 7.89 -32.55
CA MET A 381 1.79 7.57 -33.31
C MET A 381 1.76 6.16 -33.92
N MET A 382 1.17 5.17 -33.23
CA MET A 382 0.96 3.83 -33.79
C MET A 382 0.08 3.90 -35.05
N ASP A 383 -1.02 4.65 -34.97
CA ASP A 383 -1.97 4.80 -36.07
C ASP A 383 -1.46 5.72 -37.20
N HIS A 384 -0.41 6.51 -36.93
CA HIS A 384 0.15 7.52 -37.84
C HIS A 384 1.68 7.45 -38.00
N SER A 385 2.25 6.24 -38.07
CA SER A 385 3.71 6.01 -38.12
C SER A 385 4.48 6.73 -39.25
N LYS A 386 3.78 7.19 -40.30
CA LYS A 386 4.36 7.94 -41.44
C LYS A 386 4.10 9.45 -41.40
N ALA A 387 3.51 9.97 -40.32
CA ALA A 387 3.23 11.41 -40.21
C ALA A 387 4.52 12.23 -40.20
N ASP A 388 4.51 13.35 -40.93
CA ASP A 388 5.59 14.33 -40.86
C ASP A 388 5.61 15.04 -39.49
N TYR A 389 6.72 15.74 -39.25
CA TYR A 389 6.94 16.50 -38.02
C TYR A 389 5.80 17.50 -37.72
N GLY A 390 5.30 18.19 -38.74
CA GLY A 390 4.28 19.22 -38.59
C GLY A 390 2.95 18.63 -38.15
N ARG A 391 2.49 17.58 -38.85
CA ARG A 391 1.25 16.86 -38.52
C ARG A 391 1.32 16.23 -37.14
N LYS A 392 2.47 15.65 -36.77
CA LYS A 392 2.71 15.12 -35.43
C LYS A 392 2.60 16.20 -34.36
N ALA A 393 3.31 17.32 -34.53
CA ALA A 393 3.23 18.44 -33.60
C ALA A 393 1.82 18.99 -33.44
N ASP A 394 1.06 19.10 -34.53
CA ASP A 394 -0.32 19.60 -34.49
C ASP A 394 -1.27 18.64 -33.78
N ALA A 395 -1.12 17.32 -33.98
CA ALA A 395 -1.90 16.31 -33.28
C ALA A 395 -1.57 16.24 -31.76
N LEU A 396 -0.29 16.27 -31.39
CA LEU A 396 0.12 16.26 -29.98
C LEU A 396 -0.36 17.53 -29.25
N LYS A 397 -0.38 18.69 -29.93
CA LYS A 397 -0.99 19.91 -29.38
C LYS A 397 -2.50 19.77 -29.22
N ALA A 398 -3.19 19.12 -30.16
CA ALA A 398 -4.62 18.85 -30.04
C ALA A 398 -4.93 17.94 -28.85
N ILE A 399 -4.11 16.91 -28.59
CA ILE A 399 -4.22 16.07 -27.39
C ILE A 399 -4.13 16.93 -26.12
N LEU A 400 -3.09 17.77 -26.01
CA LEU A 400 -2.94 18.67 -24.86
C LEU A 400 -4.15 19.60 -24.69
N ARG A 401 -4.59 20.24 -25.77
CA ARG A 401 -5.66 21.24 -25.77
C ARG A 401 -7.04 20.66 -25.49
N ASP A 402 -7.38 19.57 -26.17
CA ASP A 402 -8.76 19.11 -26.28
C ASP A 402 -9.07 17.97 -25.30
N GLN A 403 -8.06 17.18 -24.90
CA GLN A 403 -8.26 15.96 -24.11
C GLN A 403 -7.79 16.05 -22.66
N LEU A 404 -6.93 17.00 -22.29
CA LEU A 404 -6.33 17.05 -20.95
C LEU A 404 -6.70 18.35 -20.23
N CYS A 405 -7.01 18.23 -18.94
CA CYS A 405 -7.26 19.37 -18.06
C CYS A 405 -6.76 19.06 -16.65
N GLY A 406 -6.04 19.99 -16.03
CA GLY A 406 -5.53 19.91 -14.66
C GLY A 406 -5.90 21.13 -13.85
N VAL A 407 -6.20 20.94 -12.56
CA VAL A 407 -6.41 22.04 -11.60
C VAL A 407 -5.51 21.81 -10.40
N ASP A 408 -4.82 22.85 -9.93
CA ASP A 408 -4.16 22.82 -8.63
C ASP A 408 -4.11 24.21 -8.01
N GLU A 409 -4.18 24.28 -6.68
CA GLU A 409 -4.14 25.56 -5.97
C GLU A 409 -2.72 26.08 -5.72
N ASN A 410 -1.71 25.21 -5.83
CA ASN A 410 -0.31 25.54 -5.60
C ASN A 410 0.35 26.00 -6.93
N PRO A 411 0.77 27.28 -7.02
CA PRO A 411 1.41 27.82 -8.21
C PRO A 411 2.68 27.04 -8.62
N THR A 412 3.50 26.63 -7.66
CA THR A 412 4.74 25.87 -7.93
C THR A 412 4.42 24.51 -8.53
N ALA A 413 3.39 23.82 -8.01
CA ALA A 413 2.94 22.53 -8.55
C ALA A 413 2.41 22.67 -9.98
N CYS A 414 1.54 23.66 -10.24
CA CYS A 414 1.02 23.97 -11.58
C CYS A 414 2.14 24.20 -12.61
N ARG A 415 3.18 24.94 -12.23
CA ARG A 415 4.33 25.22 -13.10
C ARG A 415 5.12 23.95 -13.41
N ILE A 416 5.33 23.08 -12.42
CA ILE A 416 5.96 21.77 -12.64
C ILE A 416 5.10 20.89 -13.54
N ALA A 417 3.77 20.87 -13.37
CA ALA A 417 2.88 20.11 -14.25
C ALA A 417 2.96 20.57 -15.71
N CYS A 418 2.92 21.88 -15.95
CA CYS A 418 3.09 22.44 -17.30
C CYS A 418 4.43 22.01 -17.90
N PHE A 419 5.46 22.08 -17.06
CA PHE A 419 6.81 21.75 -17.46
C PHE A 419 6.97 20.26 -17.81
N SER A 420 6.48 19.36 -16.97
CA SER A 420 6.50 17.91 -17.24
C SER A 420 5.72 17.56 -18.52
N LEU A 421 4.61 18.25 -18.80
CA LEU A 421 3.88 18.09 -20.05
C LEU A 421 4.69 18.56 -21.27
N TYR A 422 5.44 19.66 -21.18
CA TYR A 422 6.35 20.07 -22.25
C TYR A 422 7.47 19.07 -22.49
N LEU A 423 8.04 18.49 -21.43
CA LEU A 423 9.03 17.41 -21.60
C LEU A 423 8.44 16.23 -22.33
N ALA A 424 7.28 15.75 -21.87
CA ALA A 424 6.60 14.63 -22.50
C ALA A 424 6.28 14.92 -23.98
N PHE A 425 5.84 16.14 -24.28
CA PHE A 425 5.59 16.61 -25.64
C PHE A 425 6.85 16.61 -26.50
N LEU A 426 7.94 17.22 -26.03
CA LEU A 426 9.21 17.32 -26.77
C LEU A 426 9.88 15.95 -26.94
N ASP A 427 9.73 15.07 -25.95
CA ASP A 427 10.28 13.72 -25.98
C ASP A 427 9.65 12.84 -27.04
N CYS A 428 8.50 13.22 -27.59
CA CYS A 428 7.90 12.52 -28.71
C CYS A 428 8.68 12.73 -30.03
N PHE A 429 9.64 13.66 -30.13
CA PHE A 429 10.36 13.97 -31.37
C PHE A 429 11.78 13.38 -31.38
N ASP A 430 12.33 13.15 -32.58
CA ASP A 430 13.70 12.65 -32.78
C ASP A 430 14.47 13.54 -33.79
N PRO A 431 15.52 14.27 -33.35
CA PRO A 431 15.90 14.44 -31.94
C PRO A 431 14.83 15.24 -31.17
N PRO A 432 14.72 15.05 -29.85
CA PRO A 432 13.91 15.90 -29.00
C PRO A 432 14.62 17.25 -28.89
N ASP A 433 14.40 18.14 -29.85
CA ASP A 433 15.09 19.44 -29.95
C ASP A 433 14.09 20.60 -29.97
N ILE A 434 14.18 21.46 -28.97
CA ILE A 434 13.33 22.65 -28.87
C ILE A 434 13.65 23.67 -29.96
N LYS A 435 14.89 23.76 -30.44
CA LYS A 435 15.25 24.67 -31.54
C LYS A 435 14.63 24.24 -32.86
N SER A 436 14.63 22.94 -33.14
CA SER A 436 13.91 22.36 -34.28
C SER A 436 12.41 22.64 -34.21
N TYR A 437 11.80 22.58 -33.02
CA TYR A 437 10.41 23.00 -32.84
C TYR A 437 10.25 24.50 -33.08
N ILE A 438 11.05 25.33 -32.41
CA ILE A 438 10.96 26.80 -32.46
C ILE A 438 11.14 27.33 -33.88
N SER A 439 12.13 26.83 -34.61
CA SER A 439 12.40 27.21 -35.99
C SER A 439 11.25 26.87 -36.96
N ARG A 440 10.47 25.82 -36.68
CA ARG A 440 9.40 25.32 -37.56
C ARG A 440 8.00 25.80 -37.17
N LYS A 441 7.73 25.97 -35.87
CA LYS A 441 6.39 26.18 -35.30
C LYS A 441 6.32 27.40 -34.36
N GLY A 442 7.43 28.08 -34.10
CA GLY A 442 7.50 29.18 -33.13
C GLY A 442 7.57 28.68 -31.68
N LYS A 443 7.20 29.53 -30.72
CA LYS A 443 7.31 29.17 -29.29
C LYS A 443 6.34 28.07 -28.88
N LEU A 444 6.67 27.38 -27.79
CA LEU A 444 5.72 26.48 -27.13
C LEU A 444 4.48 27.27 -26.66
N PRO A 445 3.27 26.68 -26.79
CA PRO A 445 2.03 27.34 -26.41
C PRO A 445 1.99 27.56 -24.90
N SER A 446 1.47 28.70 -24.42
CA SER A 446 1.23 28.87 -22.98
C SER A 446 0.03 28.01 -22.56
N ILE A 447 0.29 27.03 -21.68
CA ILE A 447 -0.72 26.07 -21.19
C ILE A 447 -1.14 26.30 -19.72
N LEU A 448 -0.60 27.31 -19.05
CA LEU A 448 -0.93 27.66 -17.66
C LEU A 448 -1.90 28.84 -17.62
N LYS A 449 -3.07 28.64 -17.04
CA LYS A 449 -3.99 29.73 -16.67
C LYS A 449 -3.73 30.15 -15.23
N TYR A 450 -3.18 31.34 -15.04
CA TYR A 450 -2.97 31.93 -13.72
C TYR A 450 -4.28 32.33 -13.05
N ARG A 451 -4.32 32.26 -11.71
CA ARG A 451 -5.46 32.73 -10.91
C ARG A 451 -5.69 34.23 -11.07
N ASP A 452 -4.59 34.99 -11.09
CA ASP A 452 -4.60 36.44 -11.26
C ASP A 452 -4.89 36.82 -12.73
N PRO A 453 -6.04 37.46 -13.03
CA PRO A 453 -6.38 37.85 -14.40
C PRO A 453 -5.44 38.92 -14.99
N THR A 454 -4.67 39.61 -14.13
CA THR A 454 -3.70 40.64 -14.54
C THR A 454 -2.33 40.06 -14.90
N ALA A 455 -2.10 38.77 -14.62
CA ALA A 455 -0.92 38.03 -15.07
C ALA A 455 -0.95 37.91 -16.60
N ASN A 456 -0.35 38.90 -17.27
CA ASN A 456 -0.40 39.12 -18.71
C ASN A 456 0.13 37.89 -19.47
N THR A 457 -0.77 37.06 -19.99
CA THR A 457 -0.44 35.90 -20.82
C THR A 457 -1.36 35.84 -22.03
N SER A 458 -0.79 35.82 -23.22
CA SER A 458 -1.50 35.46 -24.45
C SER A 458 -1.76 33.96 -24.40
N LEU A 459 -2.88 33.55 -23.81
CA LEU A 459 -3.26 32.15 -23.64
C LEU A 459 -3.62 31.55 -25.00
N ALA A 460 -2.84 30.58 -25.47
CA ALA A 460 -3.16 29.85 -26.69
C ALA A 460 -4.23 28.79 -26.42
N PHE A 461 -4.07 28.01 -25.35
CA PHE A 461 -5.05 27.06 -24.84
C PHE A 461 -4.66 26.58 -23.43
N PRO A 462 -5.46 26.85 -22.39
CA PRO A 462 -5.13 26.43 -21.03
C PRO A 462 -5.33 24.92 -20.85
N VAL A 463 -4.32 24.25 -20.30
CA VAL A 463 -4.36 22.83 -19.91
C VAL A 463 -4.33 22.72 -18.39
N ILE A 464 -3.47 23.51 -17.74
CA ILE A 464 -3.33 23.57 -16.29
C ILE A 464 -3.94 24.88 -15.78
N HIS A 465 -4.78 24.79 -14.76
CA HIS A 465 -5.49 25.88 -14.14
C HIS A 465 -4.99 26.08 -12.71
N GLU A 466 -4.36 27.22 -12.44
CA GLU A 466 -3.99 27.64 -11.09
C GLU A 466 -5.25 28.16 -10.38
N ASP A 467 -5.99 27.28 -9.72
CA ASP A 467 -7.24 27.63 -9.03
C ASP A 467 -7.58 26.61 -7.94
N ASP A 468 -8.52 26.95 -7.05
CA ASP A 468 -9.12 26.00 -6.14
C ASP A 468 -10.25 25.25 -6.87
N PHE A 469 -10.07 23.94 -7.12
CA PHE A 469 -11.12 23.11 -7.73
C PHE A 469 -12.44 23.16 -6.96
N LEU A 470 -12.44 23.44 -5.65
CA LEU A 470 -13.64 23.56 -4.84
C LEU A 470 -14.33 24.93 -4.96
N ASN A 471 -13.72 25.91 -5.63
CA ASN A 471 -14.32 27.22 -5.91
C ASN A 471 -15.62 27.08 -6.73
N PRO A 472 -16.78 27.54 -6.24
CA PRO A 472 -18.06 27.39 -6.94
C PRO A 472 -18.14 28.20 -8.26
N SER A 473 -17.33 29.24 -8.40
CA SER A 473 -17.29 30.11 -9.59
C SER A 473 -16.25 29.66 -10.63
N HIS A 474 -15.69 28.46 -10.45
CA HIS A 474 -14.65 27.94 -11.33
C HIS A 474 -15.20 27.61 -12.73
N ASP A 475 -14.56 28.17 -13.76
CA ASP A 475 -14.96 28.07 -15.16
C ASP A 475 -14.23 26.89 -15.84
N LEU A 476 -14.75 25.68 -15.64
CA LEU A 476 -14.32 24.47 -16.31
C LEU A 476 -15.47 23.79 -17.06
N PRO A 477 -15.18 23.12 -18.19
CA PRO A 477 -16.15 22.29 -18.89
C PRO A 477 -16.72 21.19 -17.99
N LYS A 478 -17.98 20.80 -18.19
CA LYS A 478 -18.69 19.83 -17.33
C LYS A 478 -19.02 18.51 -18.04
N ASP A 479 -18.21 18.16 -19.02
CA ASP A 479 -18.43 17.08 -19.98
C ASP A 479 -17.18 16.21 -20.15
N PHE A 480 -16.41 16.03 -19.07
CA PHE A 480 -15.26 15.13 -19.07
C PHE A 480 -15.72 13.67 -19.07
N ASP A 481 -15.10 12.81 -19.88
CA ASP A 481 -15.38 11.37 -19.88
C ASP A 481 -14.76 10.67 -18.66
N PHE A 482 -13.59 11.15 -18.23
CA PHE A 482 -12.83 10.57 -17.13
C PHE A 482 -12.31 11.63 -16.17
N VAL A 483 -12.39 11.33 -14.87
CA VAL A 483 -11.66 12.05 -13.83
C VAL A 483 -10.71 11.09 -13.13
N VAL A 484 -9.43 11.43 -13.07
CA VAL A 484 -8.40 10.71 -12.31
C VAL A 484 -7.68 11.66 -11.38
N GLY A 485 -7.02 11.17 -10.33
CA GLY A 485 -6.21 12.05 -9.49
C GLY A 485 -6.04 11.58 -8.05
N ASN A 486 -5.28 12.37 -7.28
CA ASN A 486 -5.07 12.19 -5.85
C ASN A 486 -5.44 13.47 -5.08
N PRO A 487 -6.73 13.67 -4.73
CA PRO A 487 -7.17 14.81 -3.95
C PRO A 487 -6.42 14.96 -2.61
N PRO A 488 -6.32 16.18 -2.04
CA PRO A 488 -5.63 16.40 -0.77
C PRO A 488 -6.35 15.77 0.44
N TRP A 489 -5.60 15.08 1.31
CA TRP A 489 -6.12 14.40 2.50
C TRP A 489 -5.96 15.26 3.76
N SER A 490 -6.56 16.45 3.77
CA SER A 490 -6.61 17.31 4.97
C SER A 490 -8.03 17.46 5.52
N GLY A 491 -8.13 17.87 6.79
CA GLY A 491 -9.39 18.02 7.53
C GLY A 491 -9.93 16.72 8.14
N ARG A 492 -10.80 16.83 9.16
CA ARG A 492 -11.42 15.68 9.87
C ARG A 492 -12.93 15.65 9.69
N GLY A 493 -13.47 14.46 9.45
CA GLY A 493 -14.91 14.19 9.34
C GLY A 493 -15.53 14.57 8.00
N ALA A 494 -16.80 14.20 7.81
CA ALA A 494 -17.55 14.37 6.55
C ALA A 494 -17.57 15.80 5.99
N ALA A 495 -17.62 16.83 6.85
CA ALA A 495 -17.80 18.22 6.42
C ALA A 495 -16.49 18.99 6.17
N LYS A 496 -15.37 18.61 6.82
CA LYS A 496 -14.11 19.35 6.75
C LYS A 496 -13.02 18.62 5.94
N GLY A 497 -13.22 17.35 5.60
CA GLY A 497 -12.28 16.59 4.78
C GLY A 497 -12.25 17.10 3.34
N LEU A 498 -11.10 17.62 2.86
CA LEU A 498 -10.98 18.09 1.48
C LEU A 498 -11.26 16.96 0.48
N HIS A 499 -10.61 15.80 0.64
CA HIS A 499 -10.88 14.57 -0.12
C HIS A 499 -12.38 14.22 -0.27
N HIS A 500 -13.20 14.39 0.79
CA HIS A 500 -14.65 14.17 0.70
C HIS A 500 -15.34 15.21 -0.20
N ARG A 501 -14.97 16.50 -0.06
CA ARG A 501 -15.53 17.58 -0.87
C ARG A 501 -15.16 17.44 -2.35
N PHE A 502 -13.91 17.03 -2.63
CA PHE A 502 -13.48 16.68 -3.98
C PHE A 502 -14.33 15.53 -4.55
N ALA A 503 -14.45 14.42 -3.82
CA ALA A 503 -15.27 13.28 -4.25
C ALA A 503 -16.73 13.67 -4.52
N GLN A 504 -17.31 14.58 -3.73
CA GLN A 504 -18.67 15.09 -3.93
C GLN A 504 -18.81 16.01 -5.15
N LYS A 505 -17.79 16.81 -5.47
CA LYS A 505 -17.82 17.79 -6.56
C LYS A 505 -17.47 17.19 -7.93
N ILE A 506 -16.59 16.19 -7.98
CA ILE A 506 -16.14 15.53 -9.22
C ILE A 506 -17.30 15.08 -10.14
N PRO A 507 -18.38 14.46 -9.64
CA PRO A 507 -19.52 14.05 -10.47
C PRO A 507 -20.17 15.19 -11.27
N GLU A 508 -20.04 16.45 -10.83
CA GLU A 508 -20.60 17.62 -11.52
C GLU A 508 -19.82 17.99 -12.80
N TYR A 509 -18.60 17.48 -12.97
CA TYR A 509 -17.73 17.76 -14.12
C TYR A 509 -17.66 16.58 -15.10
N LEU A 510 -18.18 15.42 -14.70
CA LEU A 510 -18.27 14.25 -15.57
C LEU A 510 -19.48 14.38 -16.49
N SER A 511 -19.31 13.95 -17.74
CA SER A 511 -20.41 13.70 -18.66
C SER A 511 -21.36 12.63 -18.08
N GLN A 512 -22.58 12.55 -18.60
CA GLN A 512 -23.55 11.54 -18.15
C GLN A 512 -22.97 10.12 -18.34
N GLY A 513 -22.79 9.38 -17.23
CA GLY A 513 -22.15 8.06 -17.26
C GLY A 513 -20.62 8.09 -17.38
N GLY A 514 -19.98 9.27 -17.29
CA GLY A 514 -18.53 9.40 -17.19
C GLY A 514 -17.96 8.70 -15.94
N THR A 515 -16.67 8.36 -15.98
CA THR A 515 -16.00 7.55 -14.95
C THR A 515 -15.08 8.41 -14.09
N GLY A 516 -15.28 8.39 -12.78
CA GLY A 516 -14.28 8.86 -11.81
C GLY A 516 -13.46 7.69 -11.29
N CYS A 517 -12.14 7.85 -11.21
CA CYS A 517 -11.23 6.88 -10.59
C CYS A 517 -10.14 7.63 -9.80
N ILE A 518 -10.30 7.74 -8.48
CA ILE A 518 -9.45 8.62 -7.65
C ILE A 518 -8.87 7.87 -6.46
N LEU A 519 -7.76 8.38 -5.93
CA LEU A 519 -7.21 7.95 -4.64
C LEU A 519 -7.93 8.65 -3.49
N LEU A 520 -8.34 7.89 -2.48
CA LEU A 520 -8.90 8.42 -1.24
C LEU A 520 -8.18 7.79 -0.04
N PRO A 521 -8.07 8.49 1.10
CA PRO A 521 -7.57 7.86 2.32
C PRO A 521 -8.57 6.79 2.75
N SER A 522 -8.11 5.63 3.22
CA SER A 522 -9.02 4.52 3.57
C SER A 522 -10.02 4.89 4.67
N LYS A 523 -9.67 5.87 5.51
CA LYS A 523 -10.56 6.48 6.50
C LYS A 523 -11.80 7.15 5.92
N SER A 524 -11.85 7.41 4.62
CA SER A 524 -13.08 7.91 3.99
C SER A 524 -14.20 6.87 4.14
N PHE A 525 -13.87 5.57 4.15
CA PHE A 525 -14.81 4.47 4.41
C PHE A 525 -14.63 3.82 5.79
N LEU A 526 -13.42 3.86 6.34
CA LEU A 526 -13.04 3.24 7.62
C LEU A 526 -12.96 4.27 8.75
N ASN A 527 -13.98 5.12 8.90
CA ASN A 527 -14.10 6.04 10.03
C ASN A 527 -15.58 6.34 10.32
N GLU A 528 -16.00 6.29 11.57
CA GLU A 528 -17.39 6.58 11.95
C GLU A 528 -17.80 8.03 11.64
N GLU A 529 -16.86 8.97 11.65
CA GLU A 529 -17.12 10.37 11.30
C GLU A 529 -17.43 10.58 9.81
N SER A 530 -17.25 9.56 8.96
CA SER A 530 -17.53 9.62 7.52
C SER A 530 -18.88 8.99 7.12
N ASN A 531 -19.63 8.38 8.05
CA ASN A 531 -20.93 7.74 7.75
C ASN A 531 -21.88 8.67 6.96
N ARG A 532 -21.98 9.94 7.36
CA ARG A 532 -22.81 10.93 6.66
C ARG A 532 -22.32 11.19 5.22
N PHE A 533 -21.01 11.28 5.02
CA PHE A 533 -20.44 11.43 3.68
C PHE A 533 -20.76 10.21 2.82
N GLN A 534 -20.55 8.99 3.35
CA GLN A 534 -20.85 7.74 2.65
C GLN A 534 -22.33 7.65 2.27
N GLU A 535 -23.25 7.95 3.20
CA GLU A 535 -24.69 7.90 2.90
C GLU A 535 -25.09 8.87 1.79
N GLN A 536 -24.54 10.09 1.79
CA GLN A 536 -24.89 11.13 0.82
C GLN A 536 -24.27 10.84 -0.55
N TRP A 537 -22.96 10.62 -0.59
CA TRP A 537 -22.21 10.48 -1.83
C TRP A 537 -22.54 9.18 -2.57
N LEU A 538 -22.69 8.07 -1.85
CA LEU A 538 -23.01 6.78 -2.48
C LEU A 538 -24.45 6.69 -3.03
N ARG A 539 -25.28 7.72 -2.82
CA ARG A 539 -26.60 7.86 -3.49
C ARG A 539 -26.52 8.69 -4.76
N THR A 540 -25.47 9.50 -4.92
CA THR A 540 -25.30 10.39 -6.08
C THR A 540 -24.47 9.75 -7.18
N VAL A 541 -23.66 8.74 -6.85
CA VAL A 541 -22.79 8.03 -7.79
C VAL A 541 -23.02 6.52 -7.74
N THR A 542 -22.73 5.84 -8.85
CA THR A 542 -22.71 4.39 -8.91
C THR A 542 -21.28 3.96 -8.62
N LEU A 543 -21.04 3.55 -7.38
CA LEU A 543 -19.75 3.03 -6.95
C LEU A 543 -19.55 1.63 -7.54
N GLU A 544 -18.58 1.47 -8.44
CA GLU A 544 -18.34 0.20 -9.15
C GLU A 544 -17.29 -0.64 -8.40
N GLU A 545 -16.15 -0.05 -8.03
CA GLU A 545 -15.00 -0.80 -7.50
C GLU A 545 -14.22 0.02 -6.45
N VAL A 546 -13.76 -0.68 -5.41
CA VAL A 546 -12.93 -0.13 -4.34
C VAL A 546 -11.74 -1.06 -4.12
N VAL A 547 -10.53 -0.60 -4.45
CA VAL A 547 -9.28 -1.32 -4.18
C VAL A 547 -8.69 -0.80 -2.88
N GLN A 548 -8.84 -1.56 -1.80
CA GLN A 548 -8.39 -1.20 -0.46
C GLN A 548 -6.93 -1.61 -0.22
N LEU A 549 -6.02 -0.62 -0.21
CA LEU A 549 -4.57 -0.84 -0.09
C LEU A 549 -4.05 -0.74 1.35
N ALA A 550 -4.93 -0.86 2.35
CA ALA A 550 -4.57 -0.73 3.76
C ALA A 550 -3.42 -1.68 4.19
N ASP A 551 -3.43 -2.94 3.74
CA ASP A 551 -2.36 -3.89 4.02
C ASP A 551 -0.99 -3.48 3.43
N TYR A 552 -1.01 -2.68 2.37
CA TYR A 552 0.16 -2.20 1.64
C TYR A 552 0.67 -0.82 2.10
N SER A 553 0.05 -0.23 3.12
CA SER A 553 0.30 1.16 3.54
C SER A 553 1.78 1.47 3.82
N PHE A 554 2.46 0.63 4.60
CA PHE A 554 3.87 0.86 4.96
C PHE A 554 4.85 0.40 3.87
N ILE A 555 4.34 -0.18 2.78
CA ILE A 555 5.13 -0.69 1.66
C ILE A 555 5.09 0.30 0.51
N LEU A 556 3.88 0.71 0.08
CA LEU A 556 3.69 1.67 -1.01
C LEU A 556 3.96 3.10 -0.56
N PHE A 557 3.77 3.40 0.74
CA PHE A 557 3.93 4.73 1.30
C PHE A 557 4.87 4.71 2.51
N LYS A 558 6.17 4.48 2.26
CA LYS A 558 7.21 4.37 3.31
C LYS A 558 7.19 5.53 4.33
N GLU A 559 6.82 6.75 3.91
CA GLU A 559 6.77 7.93 4.78
C GLU A 559 5.37 8.35 5.26
N ALA A 560 4.31 7.83 4.63
CA ALA A 560 2.94 8.22 4.95
C ALA A 560 2.24 7.15 5.78
N LYS A 561 1.83 7.58 6.98
CA LYS A 561 1.18 6.69 7.96
C LYS A 561 -0.26 6.34 7.61
N CYS A 562 -0.87 6.97 6.61
CA CYS A 562 -2.30 6.81 6.32
C CYS A 562 -2.49 5.84 5.14
N PRO A 563 -3.27 4.75 5.30
CA PRO A 563 -3.64 3.85 4.21
C PRO A 563 -4.47 4.58 3.14
N CYS A 564 -4.37 4.12 1.89
CA CYS A 564 -5.19 4.63 0.78
C CYS A 564 -6.05 3.53 0.15
N MET A 565 -7.00 3.97 -0.68
CA MET A 565 -7.81 3.13 -1.54
C MET A 565 -7.98 3.79 -2.90
N ILE A 566 -8.12 2.98 -3.95
CA ILE A 566 -8.54 3.44 -5.28
C ILE A 566 -10.06 3.27 -5.37
N VAL A 567 -10.76 4.32 -5.77
CA VAL A 567 -12.22 4.31 -5.86
C VAL A 567 -12.67 4.65 -7.27
N ARG A 568 -13.33 3.69 -7.92
CA ARG A 568 -13.90 3.82 -9.25
C ARG A 568 -15.43 3.91 -9.19
N PHE A 569 -15.98 4.94 -9.82
CA PHE A 569 -17.42 5.20 -9.82
C PHE A 569 -17.89 5.83 -11.14
N ARG A 570 -19.20 5.76 -11.40
CA ARG A 570 -19.87 6.47 -12.50
C ARG A 570 -20.65 7.67 -12.00
N ALA A 571 -20.66 8.75 -12.78
CA ALA A 571 -21.56 9.89 -12.60
C ALA A 571 -23.00 9.53 -13.02
N ALA A 572 -23.60 8.63 -12.24
CA ALA A 572 -24.97 8.16 -12.40
C ALA A 572 -25.50 7.70 -11.04
N GLN A 573 -26.78 7.92 -10.76
CA GLN A 573 -27.39 7.37 -9.54
C GLN A 573 -27.45 5.84 -9.61
N PRO A 574 -27.18 5.12 -8.51
CA PRO A 574 -27.23 3.66 -8.50
C PRO A 574 -28.67 3.15 -8.41
N ASP A 575 -28.98 2.03 -9.06
CA ASP A 575 -30.17 1.25 -8.74
C ASP A 575 -29.96 0.50 -7.43
N LEU A 576 -30.56 1.00 -6.34
CA LEU A 576 -30.38 0.44 -5.00
C LEU A 576 -30.88 -1.00 -4.85
N ALA A 577 -31.72 -1.51 -5.76
CA ALA A 577 -32.19 -2.89 -5.71
C ALA A 577 -31.08 -3.88 -6.11
N THR A 578 -30.26 -3.50 -7.10
CA THR A 578 -29.28 -4.38 -7.76
C THR A 578 -27.83 -3.95 -7.56
N ALA A 579 -27.58 -2.70 -7.15
CA ALA A 579 -26.23 -2.16 -7.01
C ALA A 579 -25.39 -2.95 -5.99
N SER A 580 -24.25 -3.42 -6.47
CA SER A 580 -23.18 -4.01 -5.69
C SER A 580 -21.87 -3.27 -5.98
N VAL A 581 -20.95 -3.34 -5.02
CA VAL A 581 -19.60 -2.78 -5.11
C VAL A 581 -18.61 -3.92 -5.15
N GLU A 582 -17.73 -3.95 -6.14
CA GLU A 582 -16.57 -4.83 -6.12
C GLU A 582 -15.54 -4.28 -5.12
N TYR A 583 -15.36 -4.97 -3.99
CA TYR A 583 -14.41 -4.64 -2.95
C TYR A 583 -13.19 -5.55 -3.04
N VAL A 584 -12.08 -4.99 -3.48
CA VAL A 584 -10.81 -5.68 -3.70
C VAL A 584 -9.84 -5.32 -2.58
N ALA A 585 -9.43 -6.28 -1.77
CA ALA A 585 -8.62 -6.06 -0.56
C ALA A 585 -7.32 -6.87 -0.57
N PRO A 586 -6.36 -6.55 -1.45
CA PRO A 586 -5.14 -7.35 -1.62
C PRO A 586 -4.35 -7.50 -0.31
N LYS A 587 -3.79 -8.68 -0.10
CA LYS A 587 -2.90 -8.98 1.03
C LYS A 587 -1.46 -8.95 0.58
N VAL A 588 -0.58 -8.42 1.43
CA VAL A 588 0.85 -8.44 1.15
C VAL A 588 1.31 -9.89 1.12
N THR A 589 1.80 -10.35 -0.03
CA THR A 589 2.32 -11.71 -0.20
C THR A 589 3.80 -11.71 -0.58
N ARG A 590 4.42 -12.90 -0.67
CA ARG A 590 5.75 -13.11 -1.30
C ARG A 590 5.62 -13.60 -2.74
N ILE A 591 4.40 -13.65 -3.27
CA ILE A 591 4.15 -14.21 -4.60
C ILE A 591 4.88 -13.35 -5.64
N ASP A 592 4.92 -12.03 -5.44
CA ASP A 592 5.64 -11.11 -6.32
C ASP A 592 6.50 -10.12 -5.51
N TYR A 593 7.77 -10.02 -5.86
CA TYR A 593 8.76 -9.09 -5.28
C TYR A 593 9.04 -7.90 -6.19
N ARG A 594 8.45 -7.87 -7.39
CA ARG A 594 8.63 -6.78 -8.34
C ARG A 594 7.93 -5.54 -7.81
N ASP A 595 8.61 -4.41 -7.96
CA ASP A 595 8.01 -3.13 -7.63
C ASP A 595 6.82 -2.85 -8.56
N GLY A 596 5.73 -2.34 -8.00
CA GLY A 596 4.52 -2.02 -8.75
C GLY A 596 3.57 -3.15 -9.13
N ILE A 597 3.79 -4.39 -8.64
CA ILE A 597 2.83 -5.50 -8.82
C ILE A 597 2.17 -5.88 -7.49
N ILE A 598 0.84 -5.85 -7.47
CA ILE A 598 0.02 -6.18 -6.31
C ILE A 598 -0.83 -7.41 -6.67
N PRO A 599 -0.45 -8.61 -6.21
CA PRO A 599 -1.25 -9.80 -6.42
C PRO A 599 -2.57 -9.71 -5.63
N VAL A 600 -3.66 -10.04 -6.30
CA VAL A 600 -5.01 -10.09 -5.74
C VAL A 600 -5.50 -11.53 -5.84
N ALA A 601 -5.65 -12.21 -4.71
CA ALA A 601 -6.24 -13.54 -4.71
C ALA A 601 -7.75 -13.47 -4.97
N ALA A 602 -8.33 -14.53 -5.53
CA ALA A 602 -9.78 -14.62 -5.71
C ALA A 602 -10.57 -14.40 -4.40
N SER A 603 -10.05 -14.87 -3.26
CA SER A 603 -10.66 -14.65 -1.94
C SER A 603 -10.62 -13.20 -1.44
N ASP A 604 -9.77 -12.37 -2.05
CA ASP A 604 -9.61 -10.95 -1.71
C ASP A 604 -10.52 -10.05 -2.55
N ARG A 605 -11.26 -10.61 -3.52
CA ARG A 605 -12.29 -9.93 -4.31
C ARG A 605 -13.67 -10.30 -3.77
N LYS A 606 -14.44 -9.31 -3.34
CA LYS A 606 -15.73 -9.51 -2.69
C LYS A 606 -16.75 -8.58 -3.31
N GLU A 607 -18.00 -8.99 -3.33
CA GLU A 607 -19.11 -8.12 -3.70
C GLU A 607 -19.86 -7.70 -2.46
N ILE A 608 -20.08 -6.39 -2.31
CA ILE A 608 -20.83 -5.83 -1.20
C ILE A 608 -22.10 -5.16 -1.76
N PRO A 609 -23.30 -5.62 -1.39
CA PRO A 609 -24.53 -4.95 -1.78
C PRO A 609 -24.54 -3.50 -1.26
N LEU A 610 -24.75 -2.53 -2.15
CA LEU A 610 -24.69 -1.11 -1.77
C LEU A 610 -25.74 -0.75 -0.71
N ARG A 611 -26.91 -1.41 -0.75
CA ARG A 611 -27.96 -1.27 0.27
C ARG A 611 -27.49 -1.60 1.68
N GLN A 612 -26.56 -2.56 1.83
CA GLN A 612 -26.00 -2.96 3.12
C GLN A 612 -25.13 -1.84 3.69
N VAL A 613 -24.26 -1.27 2.86
CA VAL A 613 -23.41 -0.12 3.23
C VAL A 613 -24.25 1.09 3.62
N LEU A 614 -25.28 1.42 2.83
CA LEU A 614 -26.16 2.57 3.10
C LEU A 614 -26.99 2.38 4.38
N ALA A 615 -27.49 1.17 4.65
CA ALA A 615 -28.20 0.86 5.89
C ALA A 615 -27.27 1.00 7.11
N ALA A 616 -26.04 0.48 7.01
CA ALA A 616 -25.03 0.63 8.04
C ALA A 616 -24.60 2.09 8.26
N ALA A 617 -24.51 2.88 7.19
CA ALA A 617 -24.16 4.30 7.26
C ALA A 617 -25.19 5.10 8.06
N ARG A 618 -26.49 4.86 7.82
CA ARG A 618 -27.59 5.44 8.63
C ARG A 618 -27.50 5.07 10.10
N GLY A 619 -27.10 3.83 10.39
CA GLY A 619 -26.89 3.32 11.74
C GLY A 619 -25.57 3.76 12.40
N GLY A 620 -24.72 4.53 11.70
CA GLY A 620 -23.43 4.98 12.22
C GLY A 620 -22.33 3.92 12.24
N VAL A 621 -22.51 2.81 11.51
CA VAL A 621 -21.66 1.60 11.57
C VAL A 621 -21.13 1.15 10.20
N ALA A 622 -21.19 1.98 9.14
CA ALA A 622 -20.66 1.62 7.82
C ALA A 622 -19.20 1.14 7.82
N PRO A 623 -18.27 1.72 8.61
CA PRO A 623 -16.91 1.21 8.70
C PRO A 623 -16.82 -0.27 9.07
N SER A 624 -17.75 -0.76 9.89
CA SER A 624 -17.80 -2.17 10.27
C SER A 624 -18.09 -3.05 9.07
N VAL A 625 -18.96 -2.64 8.13
CA VAL A 625 -19.26 -3.42 6.92
C VAL A 625 -17.98 -3.56 6.10
N TRP A 626 -17.33 -2.45 5.74
CA TRP A 626 -16.07 -2.49 4.98
C TRP A 626 -14.97 -3.32 5.67
N LYS A 627 -14.92 -3.27 7.02
CA LYS A 627 -13.94 -4.02 7.81
C LYS A 627 -14.17 -5.52 7.79
N GLN A 628 -15.42 -5.96 7.84
CA GLN A 628 -15.79 -7.38 7.75
C GLN A 628 -15.28 -7.99 6.44
N TYR A 629 -15.48 -7.28 5.32
CA TYR A 629 -14.99 -7.71 4.01
C TYR A 629 -13.49 -7.46 3.79
N LEU A 630 -12.77 -6.79 4.71
CA LEU A 630 -11.32 -6.60 4.54
C LEU A 630 -10.57 -7.94 4.63
N TRP A 631 -10.83 -8.73 5.67
CA TRP A 631 -10.17 -10.02 5.91
C TRP A 631 -11.15 -11.20 5.99
N GLY A 632 -12.44 -10.96 6.24
CA GLY A 632 -13.43 -12.02 6.39
C GLY A 632 -13.81 -12.67 5.06
N THR A 633 -13.98 -13.98 5.08
CA THR A 633 -14.58 -14.81 4.02
C THR A 633 -16.11 -14.77 4.12
N PRO A 634 -16.88 -15.28 3.13
CA PRO A 634 -18.34 -15.34 3.25
C PRO A 634 -18.84 -16.05 4.52
N ARG A 635 -18.09 -17.03 5.04
CA ARG A 635 -18.40 -17.70 6.32
C ARG A 635 -18.19 -16.78 7.51
N ASP A 636 -17.12 -16.00 7.50
CA ASP A 636 -16.84 -15.00 8.53
C ASP A 636 -17.96 -13.94 8.57
N ILE A 637 -18.41 -13.46 7.40
CA ILE A 637 -19.52 -12.50 7.30
C ILE A 637 -20.78 -13.06 7.98
N LYS A 638 -21.19 -14.28 7.62
CA LYS A 638 -22.37 -14.92 8.22
C LYS A 638 -22.23 -15.10 9.73
N PHE A 639 -21.06 -15.52 10.20
CA PHE A 639 -20.81 -15.70 11.63
C PHE A 639 -20.82 -14.36 12.37
N LEU A 640 -20.25 -13.30 11.79
CA LEU A 640 -20.27 -11.96 12.36
C LEU A 640 -21.68 -11.37 12.40
N GLU A 641 -22.50 -11.59 11.36
CA GLU A 641 -23.91 -11.18 11.35
C GLU A 641 -24.69 -11.86 12.49
N MET A 642 -24.47 -13.15 12.73
CA MET A 642 -25.06 -13.87 13.87
C MET A 642 -24.63 -13.25 15.21
N LEU A 643 -23.33 -13.01 15.40
CA LEU A 643 -22.81 -12.38 16.61
C LEU A 643 -23.39 -10.97 16.82
N GLN A 644 -23.58 -10.20 15.75
CA GLN A 644 -24.16 -8.85 15.80
C GLN A 644 -25.66 -8.81 16.13
N GLN A 645 -26.37 -9.94 16.04
CA GLN A 645 -27.76 -10.06 16.48
C GLN A 645 -27.89 -10.25 18.00
N MET A 646 -26.81 -10.60 18.69
CA MET A 646 -26.82 -10.81 20.13
C MET A 646 -26.84 -9.46 20.89
N PRO A 647 -27.40 -9.43 22.12
CA PRO A 647 -27.36 -8.25 22.99
C PRO A 647 -25.94 -7.71 23.16
N ARG A 648 -25.76 -6.39 23.03
CA ARG A 648 -24.45 -5.75 23.08
C ARG A 648 -24.06 -5.31 24.49
N LEU A 649 -22.76 -5.17 24.73
CA LEU A 649 -22.25 -4.66 26.00
C LEU A 649 -22.75 -3.24 26.33
N ASP A 650 -22.97 -2.38 25.32
CA ASP A 650 -23.54 -1.04 25.51
C ASP A 650 -25.01 -1.02 25.96
N GLU A 651 -25.73 -2.14 25.89
CA GLU A 651 -27.10 -2.25 26.41
C GLU A 651 -27.12 -2.36 27.94
N ILE A 652 -26.06 -2.88 28.55
CA ILE A 652 -25.92 -3.01 30.01
C ILE A 652 -24.92 -2.02 30.61
N ALA A 653 -23.97 -1.52 29.83
CA ALA A 653 -22.97 -0.55 30.26
C ALA A 653 -23.27 0.85 29.69
N GLY A 654 -23.62 1.79 30.56
CA GLY A 654 -24.03 3.16 30.20
C GLY A 654 -23.18 4.21 30.92
N SER A 655 -23.18 5.43 30.40
CA SER A 655 -22.65 6.56 31.16
C SER A 655 -23.40 6.72 32.51
N PRO A 656 -22.80 7.35 33.52
CA PRO A 656 -23.44 7.53 34.83
C PRO A 656 -24.87 8.11 34.74
N GLU A 657 -25.13 8.94 33.73
CA GLU A 657 -26.44 9.58 33.51
C GLU A 657 -27.49 8.64 32.91
N GLU A 658 -27.08 7.56 32.23
CA GLU A 658 -27.98 6.60 31.58
C GLU A 658 -28.57 5.55 32.54
N ASN A 659 -28.12 5.50 33.81
CA ASN A 659 -28.61 4.58 34.85
C ASN A 659 -28.73 3.10 34.43
N LYS A 660 -27.78 2.60 33.63
CA LYS A 660 -27.71 1.18 33.25
C LYS A 660 -27.10 0.33 34.38
N ARG A 661 -27.16 -1.01 34.24
CA ARG A 661 -26.62 -1.97 35.24
C ARG A 661 -25.15 -1.67 35.58
N TRP A 662 -24.35 -1.37 34.56
CA TRP A 662 -22.94 -1.02 34.69
C TRP A 662 -22.67 0.42 34.24
N VAL A 663 -21.71 1.05 34.91
CA VAL A 663 -21.25 2.41 34.62
C VAL A 663 -19.98 2.34 33.78
N LYS A 664 -19.99 2.95 32.60
CA LYS A 664 -18.84 3.04 31.70
C LYS A 664 -18.29 4.46 31.65
N GLY A 665 -16.99 4.57 31.37
CA GLY A 665 -16.37 5.88 31.22
C GLY A 665 -14.88 5.85 30.93
N GLN A 666 -14.32 7.04 30.81
CA GLN A 666 -12.90 7.26 30.54
C GLN A 666 -12.27 8.01 31.71
N GLY A 667 -11.00 7.75 32.01
CA GLY A 667 -10.29 8.35 33.13
C GLY A 667 -10.14 9.87 33.07
N PHE A 668 -9.54 10.48 34.09
CA PHE A 668 -9.43 11.93 34.19
C PHE A 668 -8.39 12.52 33.23
N GLN A 669 -8.46 13.84 33.01
CA GLN A 669 -7.40 14.58 32.30
C GLN A 669 -6.73 15.57 33.26
N PRO A 670 -5.39 15.52 33.43
CA PRO A 670 -4.68 16.45 34.28
C PRO A 670 -4.86 17.90 33.82
N PHE A 671 -4.93 18.82 34.78
CA PHE A 671 -4.84 20.26 34.51
C PHE A 671 -3.40 20.74 34.70
N TYR A 672 -2.87 21.50 33.74
CA TYR A 672 -1.52 22.04 33.80
C TYR A 672 -1.56 23.56 34.00
N PRO A 673 -1.25 24.08 35.21
CA PRO A 673 -1.30 25.52 35.50
C PRO A 673 -0.45 26.38 34.56
N GLU A 674 0.77 25.94 34.23
CA GLU A 674 1.68 26.67 33.31
C GLU A 674 1.10 26.79 31.89
N LYS A 675 0.42 25.73 31.39
CA LYS A 675 -0.26 25.77 30.08
C LYS A 675 -1.48 26.68 30.12
N ALA A 676 -2.21 26.69 31.23
CA ALA A 676 -3.35 27.59 31.41
C ALA A 676 -2.93 29.07 31.46
N ALA A 677 -1.76 29.36 32.04
CA ALA A 677 -1.21 30.71 32.09
C ALA A 677 -0.69 31.20 30.71
N SER A 678 -0.23 30.28 29.85
CA SER A 678 0.37 30.63 28.54
C SER A 678 -0.59 30.50 27.35
N ASN A 679 -1.77 29.91 27.53
CA ASN A 679 -2.75 29.72 26.48
C ASN A 679 -4.16 30.08 26.99
N ALA A 680 -4.70 31.21 26.50
CA ALA A 680 -6.03 31.71 26.86
C ALA A 680 -7.18 30.74 26.48
N ASP A 681 -6.98 29.88 25.48
CA ASP A 681 -7.95 28.87 25.03
C ASP A 681 -7.85 27.56 25.82
N TYR A 682 -6.94 27.45 26.80
CA TYR A 682 -6.83 26.25 27.63
C TYR A 682 -8.06 26.13 28.56
N PRO A 683 -8.77 24.98 28.57
CA PRO A 683 -10.02 24.86 29.33
C PRO A 683 -9.83 25.11 30.83
N LYS A 684 -10.81 25.79 31.45
CA LYS A 684 -10.82 26.02 32.91
C LYS A 684 -10.78 24.69 33.68
N GLY A 685 -9.96 24.66 34.73
CA GLY A 685 -9.87 23.52 35.63
C GLY A 685 -11.16 23.30 36.43
N LYS A 686 -11.51 22.04 36.65
CA LYS A 686 -12.60 21.59 37.52
C LYS A 686 -12.01 21.01 38.80
N GLU A 687 -12.68 21.16 39.93
CA GLU A 687 -12.20 20.59 41.20
C GLU A 687 -12.04 19.08 41.11
N THR A 688 -10.95 18.59 41.72
CA THR A 688 -10.72 17.16 41.89
C THR A 688 -11.72 16.59 42.89
N PRO A 689 -12.34 15.43 42.60
CA PRO A 689 -13.20 14.75 43.55
C PRO A 689 -12.40 13.96 44.60
N TRP A 690 -11.06 13.90 44.47
CA TRP A 690 -10.16 13.09 45.31
C TRP A 690 -9.31 13.96 46.23
N SER A 691 -9.16 13.58 47.50
CA SER A 691 -8.53 14.40 48.55
C SER A 691 -7.40 13.69 49.33
N GLY A 692 -6.96 12.50 48.90
CA GLY A 692 -5.94 11.69 49.61
C GLY A 692 -4.95 10.99 48.66
N PRO A 693 -4.06 10.10 49.17
CA PRO A 693 -3.13 9.32 48.36
C PRO A 693 -3.85 8.16 47.67
N GLU A 694 -4.84 8.49 46.86
CA GLU A 694 -5.61 7.50 46.08
C GLU A 694 -4.65 6.64 45.26
N ARG A 695 -4.99 5.35 45.16
CA ARG A 695 -4.25 4.43 44.30
C ARG A 695 -4.43 4.85 42.85
N PHE A 696 -3.33 5.12 42.17
CA PHE A 696 -3.30 5.51 40.77
C PHE A 696 -2.55 4.47 39.94
N ILE A 697 -3.14 4.08 38.81
CA ILE A 697 -2.50 3.21 37.82
C ILE A 697 -2.16 4.01 36.55
N PRO A 698 -0.86 4.20 36.23
CA PRO A 698 -0.47 4.80 34.97
C PRO A 698 -0.67 3.81 33.81
N ALA A 699 -1.05 4.31 32.63
CA ALA A 699 -1.08 3.53 31.40
C ALA A 699 0.35 3.37 30.82
N THR A 700 1.17 2.55 31.46
CA THR A 700 2.52 2.23 31.00
C THR A 700 2.54 0.98 30.13
N ARG A 701 3.71 0.67 29.54
CA ARG A 701 3.95 -0.60 28.84
C ARG A 701 3.71 -1.82 29.73
N ASP A 702 3.91 -1.67 31.04
CA ASP A 702 3.81 -2.73 32.04
C ASP A 702 2.44 -2.75 32.73
N PHE A 703 1.41 -2.12 32.12
CA PHE A 703 0.05 -2.16 32.64
C PHE A 703 -0.41 -3.63 32.83
N PRO A 704 -0.97 -3.98 33.99
CA PRO A 704 -1.26 -5.36 34.33
C PRO A 704 -2.30 -5.98 33.41
N SER A 705 -2.27 -7.31 33.36
CA SER A 705 -3.03 -8.13 32.42
C SER A 705 -3.90 -9.10 33.22
N MET A 706 -5.21 -9.14 32.91
CA MET A 706 -6.27 -9.91 33.58
C MET A 706 -6.58 -9.48 35.02
N ILE A 707 -5.57 -9.28 35.86
CA ILE A 707 -5.72 -8.97 37.29
C ILE A 707 -4.89 -7.74 37.61
N LEU A 708 -5.48 -6.72 38.23
CA LEU A 708 -4.76 -5.58 38.82
C LEU A 708 -4.57 -5.83 40.32
N LEU A 709 -3.35 -5.64 40.82
CA LEU A 709 -3.01 -5.76 42.23
C LEU A 709 -2.74 -4.37 42.83
N PRO A 710 -3.00 -4.15 44.13
CA PRO A 710 -2.65 -2.90 44.80
C PRO A 710 -1.17 -2.51 44.66
N ALA A 711 -0.28 -3.49 44.52
CA ALA A 711 1.16 -3.28 44.33
C ALA A 711 1.52 -2.68 42.96
N ASP A 712 0.62 -2.77 41.97
CA ASP A 712 0.79 -2.14 40.66
C ASP A 712 0.51 -0.62 40.70
N CYS A 713 -0.09 -0.12 41.80
CA CYS A 713 -0.52 1.26 41.94
C CYS A 713 0.53 2.14 42.63
N ILE A 714 0.54 3.41 42.26
CA ILE A 714 1.33 4.47 42.92
C ILE A 714 0.40 5.54 43.51
N PRO A 715 0.83 6.40 44.44
CA PRO A 715 0.01 7.49 44.95
C PRO A 715 -0.28 8.54 43.87
N LEU A 716 -1.57 8.89 43.67
CA LEU A 716 -2.02 9.88 42.67
C LEU A 716 -1.28 11.22 42.77
N ASN A 717 -1.22 11.80 43.97
CA ASN A 717 -0.59 13.11 44.20
C ASN A 717 0.92 13.08 43.89
N GLY A 718 1.58 11.96 44.17
CA GLY A 718 2.98 11.75 43.80
C GLY A 718 3.19 11.80 42.28
N TYR A 719 2.27 11.17 41.54
CA TYR A 719 2.30 11.20 40.07
C TYR A 719 1.98 12.59 39.50
N LEU A 720 0.94 13.28 39.99
CA LEU A 720 0.57 14.62 39.53
C LEU A 720 1.72 15.62 39.70
N ARG A 721 2.41 15.60 40.85
CA ARG A 721 3.63 16.39 41.07
C ARG A 721 4.74 16.05 40.07
N LYS A 722 4.98 14.76 39.81
CA LYS A 722 6.01 14.31 38.85
C LYS A 722 5.77 14.88 37.45
N ILE A 723 4.51 14.96 37.00
CA ILE A 723 4.16 15.50 35.68
C ILE A 723 3.90 17.01 35.68
N LYS A 724 4.10 17.70 36.81
CA LYS A 724 3.81 19.14 36.99
C LYS A 724 2.34 19.52 36.71
N ALA A 725 1.40 18.64 37.07
CA ALA A 725 -0.03 18.91 37.00
C ALA A 725 -0.56 19.40 38.35
N SER A 726 -1.72 20.07 38.34
CA SER A 726 -2.41 20.48 39.57
C SER A 726 -2.91 19.27 40.36
N GLU A 727 -2.73 19.30 41.68
CA GLU A 727 -3.32 18.32 42.60
C GLU A 727 -4.79 18.61 42.90
N ASN A 728 -5.24 19.86 42.72
CA ASN A 728 -6.57 20.31 43.11
C ASN A 728 -7.53 20.47 41.91
N LEU A 729 -6.99 20.62 40.70
CA LEU A 729 -7.76 20.88 39.49
C LEU A 729 -7.50 19.82 38.42
N LEU A 730 -8.55 19.47 37.69
CA LEU A 730 -8.55 18.55 36.56
C LEU A 730 -9.15 19.23 35.33
N ARG A 731 -8.58 18.99 34.15
CA ARG A 731 -9.17 19.47 32.89
C ARG A 731 -10.47 18.73 32.58
N ARG A 732 -10.50 17.43 32.86
CA ARG A 732 -11.70 16.59 32.81
C ARG A 732 -11.80 15.81 34.11
N SER A 733 -12.93 15.96 34.79
CA SER A 733 -13.26 15.32 36.07
C SER A 733 -14.42 14.35 35.84
N PRO A 734 -14.17 13.02 35.72
CA PRO A 734 -15.22 12.00 35.57
C PRO A 734 -15.96 11.74 36.90
N SER A 735 -17.14 11.10 36.84
CA SER A 735 -17.89 10.68 38.02
C SER A 735 -17.11 9.69 38.89
N LYS A 736 -17.20 9.82 40.22
CA LYS A 736 -16.61 8.87 41.18
C LYS A 736 -17.11 7.44 41.00
N GLN A 737 -18.34 7.26 40.48
CA GLN A 737 -18.96 5.95 40.25
C GLN A 737 -18.14 5.07 39.29
N LEU A 738 -17.42 5.68 38.35
CA LEU A 738 -16.57 4.98 37.39
C LEU A 738 -15.40 4.21 38.06
N PHE A 739 -14.97 4.67 39.23
CA PHE A 739 -13.79 4.14 39.93
C PHE A 739 -14.15 3.19 41.07
N GLN A 740 -15.44 2.94 41.30
CA GLN A 740 -15.91 2.04 42.35
C GLN A 740 -15.75 0.58 41.91
N PRO A 741 -15.21 -0.31 42.77
CA PRO A 741 -15.13 -1.73 42.49
C PRO A 741 -16.48 -2.43 42.67
N PRO A 742 -16.69 -3.60 42.03
CA PRO A 742 -15.81 -4.24 41.05
C PRO A 742 -15.75 -3.48 39.72
N LEU A 743 -14.56 -3.40 39.11
CA LEU A 743 -14.38 -2.74 37.81
C LEU A 743 -13.40 -3.45 36.88
N VAL A 744 -13.67 -3.35 35.59
CA VAL A 744 -12.81 -3.77 34.49
C VAL A 744 -12.18 -2.54 33.87
N ILE A 745 -10.85 -2.49 33.83
CA ILE A 745 -10.07 -1.38 33.27
C ILE A 745 -9.44 -1.83 31.94
N ILE A 746 -9.55 -0.99 30.92
CA ILE A 746 -9.20 -1.29 29.53
C ILE A 746 -8.27 -0.18 29.01
N SER A 747 -7.13 -0.55 28.45
CA SER A 747 -6.22 0.40 27.80
C SER A 747 -6.68 0.77 26.40
N GLN A 748 -6.48 2.03 25.99
CA GLN A 748 -6.80 2.42 24.61
C GLN A 748 -5.84 1.87 23.55
N GLY A 749 -4.59 1.60 23.91
CA GLY A 749 -3.58 1.06 22.98
C GLY A 749 -3.69 -0.44 22.83
N ILE A 750 -3.45 -0.95 21.63
CA ILE A 750 -3.25 -2.38 21.38
C ILE A 750 -1.79 -2.72 21.70
N GLY A 751 -1.59 -3.67 22.63
CA GLY A 751 -0.26 -4.16 23.02
C GLY A 751 0.36 -5.11 22.00
N LYS A 752 1.57 -5.63 22.29
CA LYS A 752 2.32 -6.55 21.41
C LYS A 752 1.53 -7.81 21.00
N ASP A 753 0.57 -8.23 21.81
CA ASP A 753 -0.24 -9.45 21.60
C ASP A 753 -1.50 -9.20 20.75
N ALA A 754 -1.50 -8.08 20.01
CA ALA A 754 -2.64 -7.58 19.24
C ALA A 754 -3.93 -7.46 20.07
N MET A 755 -3.84 -6.98 21.31
CA MET A 755 -5.02 -6.65 22.13
C MET A 755 -4.83 -5.46 23.07
N PRO A 756 -5.92 -4.74 23.40
CA PRO A 756 -5.97 -3.90 24.59
C PRO A 756 -5.55 -4.68 25.84
N LYS A 757 -4.75 -4.06 26.70
CA LYS A 757 -4.52 -4.62 28.03
C LYS A 757 -5.78 -4.38 28.86
N ILE A 758 -6.30 -5.46 29.44
CA ILE A 758 -7.55 -5.48 30.20
C ILE A 758 -7.23 -6.10 31.55
N ALA A 759 -7.66 -5.45 32.63
CA ALA A 759 -7.45 -5.92 33.99
C ALA A 759 -8.68 -5.69 34.87
N PHE A 760 -8.94 -6.65 35.74
CA PHE A 760 -9.98 -6.58 36.77
C PHE A 760 -9.41 -6.05 38.09
N SER A 761 -10.17 -5.21 38.78
CA SER A 761 -9.85 -4.70 40.12
C SER A 761 -11.03 -4.86 41.08
N ASN A 762 -10.73 -5.32 42.30
CA ASN A 762 -11.66 -5.27 43.45
C ASN A 762 -11.35 -4.08 44.38
N ASP A 763 -10.38 -3.25 44.00
CA ASP A 763 -9.98 -2.06 44.74
C ASP A 763 -10.39 -0.81 43.96
N THR A 764 -10.68 0.27 44.67
CA THR A 764 -10.78 1.60 44.06
C THR A 764 -9.42 2.00 43.50
N VAL A 765 -9.38 2.32 42.21
CA VAL A 765 -8.15 2.71 41.49
C VAL A 765 -8.47 3.84 40.51
N ILE A 766 -7.72 4.93 40.60
CA ILE A 766 -7.85 6.10 39.75
C ILE A 766 -6.91 6.00 38.55
N PHE A 767 -7.35 6.48 37.39
CA PHE A 767 -6.57 6.42 36.15
C PHE A 767 -6.88 7.59 35.21
N GLN A 768 -5.94 7.85 34.30
CA GLN A 768 -6.03 8.89 33.28
C GLN A 768 -6.86 8.47 32.06
N ASP A 769 -7.12 9.42 31.18
CA ASP A 769 -7.88 9.25 29.95
C ASP A 769 -7.29 8.27 28.94
N SER A 770 -6.04 7.85 29.11
CA SER A 770 -5.46 6.72 28.37
C SER A 770 -6.09 5.36 28.69
N LEU A 771 -6.82 5.26 29.81
CA LEU A 771 -7.59 4.09 30.22
C LEU A 771 -9.10 4.38 30.27
N GLN A 772 -9.88 3.32 30.12
CA GLN A 772 -11.35 3.28 30.16
C GLN A 772 -11.79 2.22 31.17
N ALA A 773 -13.00 2.33 31.70
CA ALA A 773 -13.51 1.31 32.61
C ALA A 773 -15.00 1.06 32.47
N ILE A 774 -15.40 -0.12 32.97
CA ILE A 774 -16.76 -0.57 33.21
C ILE A 774 -16.82 -1.03 34.68
N SER A 775 -17.61 -0.34 35.50
CA SER A 775 -17.84 -0.68 36.91
C SER A 775 -19.27 -1.17 37.14
N GLY A 776 -19.43 -2.07 38.11
CA GLY A 776 -20.75 -2.63 38.48
C GLY A 776 -20.92 -2.70 39.99
N GLN A 777 -22.01 -3.33 40.43
CA GLN A 777 -22.27 -3.55 41.86
C GLN A 777 -21.51 -4.79 42.35
N PRO A 778 -21.30 -4.97 43.67
CA PRO A 778 -20.64 -6.17 44.20
C PRO A 778 -21.28 -7.50 43.76
N ALA A 779 -22.59 -7.53 43.52
CA ALA A 779 -23.29 -8.70 42.99
C ALA A 779 -22.89 -9.07 41.54
N ASP A 780 -22.27 -8.15 40.81
CA ASP A 780 -21.83 -8.34 39.42
C ASP A 780 -20.38 -8.82 39.30
N GLU A 781 -19.68 -9.06 40.43
CA GLU A 781 -18.25 -9.40 40.44
C GLU A 781 -17.93 -10.58 39.50
N ASP A 782 -18.72 -11.66 39.55
CA ASP A 782 -18.54 -12.84 38.70
C ASP A 782 -18.68 -12.51 37.21
N LEU A 783 -19.66 -11.68 36.86
CA LEU A 783 -19.89 -11.26 35.47
C LEU A 783 -18.79 -10.32 34.97
N LEU A 784 -18.23 -9.46 35.82
CA LEU A 784 -17.12 -8.57 35.46
C LEU A 784 -15.79 -9.31 35.37
N LEU A 785 -15.59 -10.34 36.21
CA LEU A 785 -14.48 -11.30 36.05
C LEU A 785 -14.61 -12.08 34.73
N PHE A 786 -15.82 -12.56 34.41
CA PHE A 786 -16.09 -13.19 33.13
C PHE A 786 -15.86 -12.24 31.96
N LEU A 787 -16.36 -10.99 32.02
CA LEU A 787 -16.13 -9.95 31.01
C LEU A 787 -14.63 -9.73 30.81
N THR A 788 -13.84 -9.69 31.88
CA THR A 788 -12.39 -9.52 31.80
C THR A 788 -11.72 -10.66 31.01
N VAL A 789 -12.14 -11.90 31.21
CA VAL A 789 -11.63 -13.07 30.46
C VAL A 789 -12.16 -13.08 29.03
N TYR A 790 -13.44 -12.77 28.84
CA TYR A 790 -14.09 -12.73 27.54
C TYR A 790 -13.46 -11.67 26.63
N LEU A 791 -13.27 -10.44 27.12
CA LEU A 791 -12.62 -9.38 26.34
C LEU A 791 -11.18 -9.71 25.94
N ARG A 792 -10.54 -10.72 26.56
CA ARG A 792 -9.20 -11.21 26.22
C ARG A 792 -9.22 -12.45 25.32
N SER A 793 -10.39 -13.08 25.15
CA SER A 793 -10.57 -14.32 24.39
C SER A 793 -10.28 -14.13 22.90
N LYS A 794 -10.01 -15.24 22.21
CA LYS A 794 -9.89 -15.28 20.75
C LYS A 794 -11.19 -14.85 20.07
N LEU A 795 -12.35 -15.18 20.62
CA LEU A 795 -13.64 -14.74 20.09
C LEU A 795 -13.78 -13.21 20.09
N ALA A 796 -13.42 -12.55 21.20
CA ALA A 796 -13.44 -11.09 21.28
C ALA A 796 -12.43 -10.44 20.31
N LYS A 797 -11.22 -11.00 20.22
CA LYS A 797 -10.20 -10.59 19.24
C LYS A 797 -10.74 -10.66 17.81
N TYR A 798 -11.30 -11.81 17.44
CA TYR A 798 -11.89 -12.09 16.14
C TYR A 798 -12.97 -11.05 15.79
N PHE A 799 -13.93 -10.83 16.70
CA PHE A 799 -15.02 -9.89 16.47
C PHE A 799 -14.52 -8.45 16.31
N LEU A 800 -13.67 -7.98 17.24
CA LEU A 800 -13.17 -6.61 17.25
C LEU A 800 -12.26 -6.33 16.05
N PHE A 801 -11.45 -7.28 15.62
CA PHE A 801 -10.61 -7.12 14.43
C PHE A 801 -11.44 -6.93 13.14
N HIS A 802 -12.58 -7.62 13.03
CA HIS A 802 -13.45 -7.52 11.86
C HIS A 802 -14.43 -6.35 11.89
N THR A 803 -14.59 -5.65 13.02
CA THR A 803 -15.61 -4.60 13.19
C THR A 803 -15.03 -3.23 13.56
N SER A 804 -13.81 -3.17 14.12
CA SER A 804 -13.17 -1.90 14.50
C SER A 804 -12.46 -1.28 13.31
N ALA A 805 -12.66 0.02 13.09
CA ALA A 805 -12.23 0.68 11.87
C ALA A 805 -10.70 0.80 11.72
N ASN A 806 -9.98 0.99 12.84
CA ASN A 806 -8.54 1.30 12.83
C ASN A 806 -7.60 0.08 12.97
N TRP A 807 -8.08 -1.03 13.56
CA TRP A 807 -7.23 -2.18 13.85
C TRP A 807 -6.93 -2.99 12.58
N GLY A 808 -5.65 -3.14 12.22
CA GLY A 808 -5.23 -3.85 11.01
C GLY A 808 -5.52 -3.04 9.73
N THR A 809 -5.52 -1.71 9.84
CA THR A 809 -5.67 -0.78 8.70
C THR A 809 -4.68 0.38 8.78
N GLU A 810 -4.49 0.99 9.96
CA GLU A 810 -3.55 2.10 10.18
C GLU A 810 -2.82 1.99 11.52
N ARG A 811 -3.31 2.67 12.57
CA ARG A 811 -2.79 2.57 13.94
C ARG A 811 -3.71 1.67 14.76
N ASP A 812 -3.15 0.56 15.21
CA ASP A 812 -3.84 -0.41 16.05
C ASP A 812 -4.39 0.23 17.33
N LYS A 813 -5.66 0.57 17.27
CA LYS A 813 -6.47 1.16 18.33
C LYS A 813 -7.92 0.68 18.16
N ILE A 814 -8.58 0.44 19.28
CA ILE A 814 -10.03 0.24 19.34
C ILE A 814 -10.62 1.44 20.06
N LEU A 815 -11.62 2.10 19.46
CA LEU A 815 -12.38 3.15 20.14
C LEU A 815 -13.32 2.52 21.16
N PHE A 816 -13.59 3.22 22.27
CA PHE A 816 -14.42 2.63 23.33
C PHE A 816 -15.81 2.24 22.82
N MET A 817 -16.39 3.09 21.97
CA MET A 817 -17.70 2.84 21.37
C MET A 817 -17.70 1.61 20.46
N GLU A 818 -16.59 1.31 19.78
CA GLU A 818 -16.44 0.07 19.00
C GLU A 818 -16.36 -1.15 19.92
N LEU A 819 -15.58 -1.07 21.01
CA LEU A 819 -15.46 -2.15 22.00
C LEU A 819 -16.81 -2.50 22.64
N LEU A 820 -17.63 -1.50 22.96
CA LEU A 820 -18.91 -1.71 23.63
C LEU A 820 -19.99 -2.34 22.73
N ARG A 821 -19.73 -2.48 21.42
CA ARG A 821 -20.64 -3.21 20.51
C ARG A 821 -20.42 -4.71 20.52
N ILE A 822 -19.43 -5.19 21.27
CA ILE A 822 -19.16 -6.64 21.39
C ILE A 822 -20.41 -7.36 21.93
N PRO A 823 -20.74 -8.56 21.41
CA PRO A 823 -21.85 -9.35 21.93
C PRO A 823 -21.60 -9.75 23.37
N PHE A 824 -22.55 -9.45 24.24
CA PHE A 824 -22.50 -9.80 25.65
C PHE A 824 -23.90 -10.20 26.18
N PRO A 825 -24.49 -11.29 25.66
CA PRO A 825 -25.71 -11.87 26.23
C PRO A 825 -25.44 -12.34 27.66
N LEU A 826 -26.35 -12.01 28.59
CA LEU A 826 -26.28 -12.47 29.98
C LEU A 826 -26.72 -13.94 30.12
N PRO A 827 -26.34 -14.65 31.19
CA PRO A 827 -26.88 -15.96 31.49
C PRO A 827 -28.42 -15.97 31.52
N GLY A 828 -29.02 -17.03 30.99
CA GLY A 828 -30.47 -17.14 30.80
C GLY A 828 -30.98 -16.56 29.48
N SER A 829 -30.13 -15.89 28.70
CA SER A 829 -30.42 -15.50 27.32
C SER A 829 -30.54 -16.73 26.40
N GLU A 830 -31.36 -16.64 25.35
CA GLU A 830 -31.47 -17.69 24.32
C GLU A 830 -30.22 -17.83 23.45
N TYR A 831 -29.35 -16.82 23.46
CA TYR A 831 -28.12 -16.77 22.67
C TYR A 831 -26.91 -17.47 23.33
N VAL A 832 -27.07 -18.03 24.53
CA VAL A 832 -25.97 -18.65 25.30
C VAL A 832 -26.35 -20.05 25.77
N HIS A 833 -25.33 -20.84 26.08
CA HIS A 833 -25.52 -22.19 26.59
C HIS A 833 -26.39 -22.20 27.84
N ARG A 834 -27.29 -23.18 27.95
CA ARG A 834 -28.17 -23.43 29.10
C ARG A 834 -27.52 -23.48 30.49
N ASN A 835 -26.19 -23.59 30.56
CA ASN A 835 -25.40 -23.67 31.80
C ASN A 835 -24.44 -22.47 31.92
N ALA A 836 -24.76 -21.35 31.26
CA ALA A 836 -23.96 -20.12 31.23
C ALA A 836 -23.60 -19.62 32.63
N ASP A 837 -24.52 -19.66 33.60
CA ASP A 837 -24.27 -19.27 34.99
C ASP A 837 -23.15 -20.08 35.64
N GLU A 838 -23.11 -21.38 35.38
CA GLU A 838 -22.09 -22.27 35.92
C GLU A 838 -20.73 -22.03 35.26
N ILE A 839 -20.72 -21.74 33.96
CA ILE A 839 -19.50 -21.35 33.23
C ILE A 839 -18.92 -20.05 33.81
N VAL A 840 -19.77 -19.03 34.03
CA VAL A 840 -19.37 -17.75 34.62
C VAL A 840 -18.75 -17.96 36.01
N ARG A 841 -19.40 -18.76 36.87
CA ARG A 841 -18.88 -19.09 38.20
C ARG A 841 -17.53 -19.83 38.15
N GLN A 842 -17.38 -20.79 37.26
CA GLN A 842 -16.12 -21.54 37.08
C GLN A 842 -14.98 -20.63 36.62
N VAL A 843 -15.24 -19.73 35.67
CA VAL A 843 -14.28 -18.73 35.20
C VAL A 843 -13.86 -17.83 36.36
N ALA A 844 -14.82 -17.25 37.08
CA ALA A 844 -14.56 -16.36 38.21
C ALA A 844 -13.74 -17.05 39.31
N GLN A 845 -14.06 -18.29 39.67
CA GLN A 845 -13.34 -19.06 40.69
C GLN A 845 -11.86 -19.30 40.30
N LYS A 846 -11.60 -19.62 39.03
CA LYS A 846 -10.23 -19.84 38.54
C LYS A 846 -9.41 -18.53 38.54
N VAL A 847 -10.01 -17.41 38.13
CA VAL A 847 -9.34 -16.09 38.17
C VAL A 847 -9.04 -15.68 39.62
N ARG A 848 -9.99 -15.85 40.55
CA ARG A 848 -9.76 -15.60 41.98
C ARG A 848 -8.62 -16.44 42.55
N SER A 849 -8.56 -17.72 42.18
CA SER A 849 -7.51 -18.63 42.63
C SER A 849 -6.13 -18.16 42.18
N LEU A 850 -6.01 -17.70 40.93
CA LEU A 850 -4.77 -17.11 40.42
C LEU A 850 -4.42 -15.80 41.13
N LYS A 851 -5.40 -14.90 41.34
CA LYS A 851 -5.19 -13.65 42.08
C LYS A 851 -4.60 -13.90 43.46
N LYS A 852 -5.20 -14.83 44.23
CA LYS A 852 -4.73 -15.18 45.57
C LYS A 852 -3.30 -15.73 45.56
N LYS A 853 -2.94 -16.52 44.53
CA LYS A 853 -1.56 -17.00 44.35
C LYS A 853 -0.60 -15.83 44.09
N MET A 854 -0.95 -14.92 43.18
CA MET A 854 -0.12 -13.77 42.83
C MET A 854 0.10 -12.82 44.01
N GLU A 855 -0.92 -12.55 44.82
CA GLU A 855 -0.81 -11.70 46.02
C GLU A 855 0.21 -12.24 47.04
N ASN A 856 0.34 -13.58 47.15
CA ASN A 856 1.33 -14.21 48.00
C ASN A 856 2.76 -14.11 47.45
N ASP A 857 2.91 -14.14 46.12
CA ASP A 857 4.22 -14.09 45.46
C ASP A 857 4.79 -12.67 45.37
N VAL A 858 3.95 -11.63 45.27
CA VAL A 858 4.37 -10.22 45.33
C VAL A 858 5.16 -9.91 46.60
N ARG A 859 4.74 -10.49 47.74
CA ARG A 859 5.39 -10.26 49.05
C ARG A 859 6.82 -10.79 49.14
N LYS A 860 7.30 -11.57 48.16
CA LYS A 860 8.61 -12.21 48.15
C LYS A 860 9.68 -11.46 47.33
N GLN A 861 9.36 -10.33 46.71
CA GLN A 861 10.29 -9.60 45.82
C GLN A 861 11.20 -8.65 46.60
N ALA A 862 12.52 -8.83 46.47
CA ALA A 862 13.52 -8.03 47.22
C ALA A 862 14.32 -7.03 46.35
N ASN A 863 14.33 -7.14 45.01
CA ASN A 863 15.11 -6.28 44.12
C ASN A 863 14.52 -6.17 42.69
N VAL A 864 15.15 -5.34 41.84
CA VAL A 864 14.70 -5.04 40.47
C VAL A 864 14.69 -6.27 39.55
N LEU A 865 15.68 -7.16 39.66
CA LEU A 865 15.73 -8.40 38.87
C LEU A 865 14.58 -9.34 39.24
N ALA A 866 14.28 -9.45 40.53
CA ALA A 866 13.14 -10.24 41.03
C ALA A 866 11.79 -9.65 40.57
N ALA A 867 11.67 -8.32 40.47
CA ALA A 867 10.48 -7.66 39.94
C ALA A 867 10.27 -7.96 38.44
N HIS A 868 11.34 -7.93 37.63
CA HIS A 868 11.27 -8.32 36.22
C HIS A 868 10.89 -9.80 36.04
N ALA A 869 11.57 -10.70 36.75
CA ALA A 869 11.28 -12.13 36.70
C ALA A 869 9.83 -12.43 37.13
N TRP A 870 9.32 -11.71 38.13
CA TRP A 870 7.92 -11.84 38.55
C TRP A 870 6.94 -11.34 37.50
N GLN A 871 7.21 -10.23 36.81
CA GLN A 871 6.33 -9.76 35.73
C GLN A 871 6.27 -10.76 34.57
N GLU A 872 7.40 -11.37 34.20
CA GLU A 872 7.45 -12.43 33.19
C GLU A 872 6.65 -13.68 33.62
N ASP A 873 6.85 -14.14 34.86
CA ASP A 873 6.12 -15.28 35.40
C ASP A 873 4.62 -14.99 35.53
N ARG A 874 4.25 -13.79 35.98
CA ARG A 874 2.86 -13.31 36.01
C ARG A 874 2.21 -13.37 34.64
N SER A 875 2.90 -12.87 33.60
CA SER A 875 2.39 -12.95 32.22
C SER A 875 2.18 -14.40 31.80
N ARG A 876 3.16 -15.27 32.03
CA ARG A 876 3.09 -16.70 31.70
C ARG A 876 1.91 -17.39 32.39
N GLN A 877 1.68 -17.13 33.67
CA GLN A 877 0.56 -17.71 34.42
C GLN A 877 -0.80 -17.19 33.92
N VAL A 878 -0.90 -15.90 33.57
CA VAL A 878 -2.11 -15.31 32.98
C VAL A 878 -2.42 -15.92 31.61
N ASP A 879 -1.41 -16.07 30.76
CA ASP A 879 -1.56 -16.62 29.42
C ASP A 879 -1.94 -18.11 29.48
N ALA A 880 -1.31 -18.87 30.39
CA ALA A 880 -1.68 -20.26 30.66
C ALA A 880 -3.11 -20.38 31.20
N LEU A 881 -3.54 -19.48 32.10
CA LEU A 881 -4.93 -19.48 32.57
C LEU A 881 -5.90 -19.13 31.44
N GLN A 882 -5.60 -18.12 30.62
CA GLN A 882 -6.43 -17.75 29.47
C GLN A 882 -6.62 -18.93 28.52
N ALA A 883 -5.54 -19.63 28.16
CA ALA A 883 -5.60 -20.81 27.29
C ALA A 883 -6.50 -21.92 27.89
N ASN A 884 -6.47 -22.10 29.21
CA ASN A 884 -7.33 -23.07 29.90
C ASN A 884 -8.80 -22.64 30.02
N LEU A 885 -9.10 -21.34 29.91
CA LEU A 885 -10.45 -20.78 29.99
C LEU A 885 -11.09 -20.62 28.60
N GLU A 886 -10.31 -20.59 27.53
CA GLU A 886 -10.78 -20.40 26.16
C GLU A 886 -11.91 -21.38 25.76
N PRO A 887 -11.81 -22.70 26.02
CA PRO A 887 -12.89 -23.63 25.68
C PRO A 887 -14.21 -23.36 26.43
N LEU A 888 -14.13 -22.78 27.63
CA LEU A 888 -15.32 -22.38 28.39
C LEU A 888 -16.00 -21.17 27.75
N ILE A 889 -15.24 -20.25 27.14
CA ILE A 889 -15.80 -19.13 26.37
C ILE A 889 -16.52 -19.66 25.13
N TYR A 890 -15.90 -20.56 24.36
CA TYR A 890 -16.56 -21.17 23.19
C TYR A 890 -17.85 -21.89 23.58
N LYS A 891 -17.82 -22.63 24.69
CA LYS A 891 -19.00 -23.30 25.23
C LYS A 891 -20.07 -22.32 25.69
N TYR A 892 -19.70 -21.16 26.27
CA TYR A 892 -20.68 -20.16 26.71
C TYR A 892 -21.55 -19.68 25.54
N PHE A 893 -20.96 -19.50 24.36
CA PHE A 893 -21.63 -19.06 23.14
C PHE A 893 -22.13 -20.23 22.26
N ASP A 894 -22.05 -21.48 22.72
CA ASP A 894 -22.43 -22.68 21.97
C ASP A 894 -21.78 -22.77 20.56
N LEU A 895 -20.53 -22.34 20.44
CA LEU A 895 -19.84 -22.31 19.14
C LEU A 895 -19.58 -23.72 18.60
N ILE A 896 -19.81 -23.88 17.30
CA ILE A 896 -19.48 -25.12 16.59
C ILE A 896 -18.02 -25.15 16.15
N GLU A 897 -17.51 -26.34 15.82
CA GLU A 897 -16.11 -26.53 15.40
C GLU A 897 -15.70 -25.64 14.23
N GLN A 898 -16.58 -25.44 13.23
CA GLN A 898 -16.28 -24.57 12.08
C GLN A 898 -16.11 -23.10 12.49
N GLU A 899 -16.91 -22.60 13.43
CA GLU A 899 -16.81 -21.22 13.94
C GLU A 899 -15.53 -21.04 14.76
N ILE A 900 -15.18 -22.04 15.58
CA ILE A 900 -13.93 -22.06 16.33
C ILE A 900 -12.73 -22.04 15.36
N ILE A 901 -12.78 -22.78 14.25
CA ILE A 901 -11.76 -22.74 13.20
C ILE A 901 -11.59 -21.32 12.63
N LEU A 902 -12.69 -20.62 12.30
CA LEU A 902 -12.64 -19.24 11.80
C LEU A 902 -11.95 -18.31 12.81
N ILE A 903 -12.35 -18.40 14.08
CA ILE A 903 -11.81 -17.60 15.18
C ILE A 903 -10.30 -17.84 15.34
N GLU A 904 -9.90 -19.10 15.45
CA GLU A 904 -8.50 -19.46 15.68
C GLU A 904 -7.61 -19.10 14.51
N ASP A 905 -8.02 -19.40 13.28
CA ASP A 905 -7.21 -19.09 12.10
C ASP A 905 -7.08 -17.58 11.88
N ALA A 906 -8.15 -16.82 12.13
CA ALA A 906 -8.06 -15.36 12.11
C ALA A 906 -7.07 -14.85 13.16
N VAL A 907 -7.18 -15.29 14.41
CA VAL A 907 -6.35 -14.79 15.52
C VAL A 907 -4.89 -15.23 15.39
N ASP A 908 -4.63 -16.45 14.95
CA ASP A 908 -3.29 -17.03 14.92
C ASP A 908 -2.57 -16.74 13.59
N VAL A 909 -3.30 -16.53 12.48
CA VAL A 909 -2.72 -16.31 11.14
C VAL A 909 -3.02 -14.93 10.57
N ALA A 910 -4.29 -14.52 10.48
CA ALA A 910 -4.69 -13.29 9.79
C ALA A 910 -4.31 -12.01 10.56
N ILE A 911 -4.69 -11.90 11.83
CA ILE A 911 -4.46 -10.72 12.67
C ILE A 911 -2.97 -10.37 12.77
N PRO A 912 -2.04 -11.31 13.05
CA PRO A 912 -0.61 -10.99 13.12
C PRO A 912 0.00 -10.65 11.75
N SER A 913 -0.72 -10.96 10.66
CA SER A 913 -0.32 -10.70 9.29
C SER A 913 -0.80 -9.37 8.72
N ALA A 914 -1.79 -8.74 9.35
CA ALA A 914 -2.34 -7.48 8.88
C ALA A 914 -1.30 -6.36 8.90
N THR A 915 -1.32 -5.50 7.87
CA THR A 915 -0.52 -4.27 7.78
C THR A 915 0.96 -4.44 8.15
N PRO A 916 1.72 -5.30 7.45
CA PRO A 916 3.14 -5.48 7.74
C PRO A 916 3.90 -4.17 7.59
N GLY A 917 4.78 -3.86 8.57
CA GLY A 917 5.50 -2.59 8.61
C GLY A 917 6.60 -2.43 7.54
N TYR A 918 6.97 -3.50 6.86
CA TYR A 918 7.89 -3.52 5.73
C TYR A 918 7.73 -4.83 4.96
N PHE A 919 8.16 -4.85 3.70
CA PHE A 919 7.92 -5.97 2.79
C PHE A 919 8.46 -7.30 3.32
N ASP A 920 9.63 -7.32 3.96
CA ASP A 920 10.25 -8.57 4.43
C ASP A 920 9.84 -9.02 5.83
N LYS A 921 8.90 -8.33 6.49
CA LYS A 921 8.46 -8.69 7.84
C LYS A 921 7.99 -10.16 7.86
N PRO A 922 8.55 -11.03 8.72
CA PRO A 922 8.07 -12.39 8.84
C PRO A 922 6.66 -12.35 9.43
N ILE A 923 5.67 -12.80 8.66
CA ILE A 923 4.26 -12.86 9.09
C ILE A 923 3.66 -14.24 8.79
N PRO A 924 2.72 -14.73 9.63
CA PRO A 924 2.19 -16.10 9.52
C PRO A 924 1.57 -16.44 8.16
N SER A 925 0.72 -15.57 7.61
CA SER A 925 0.02 -15.78 6.33
C SER A 925 0.95 -16.08 5.15
N ARG A 926 2.20 -15.59 5.21
CA ARG A 926 3.24 -15.73 4.17
C ARG A 926 4.21 -16.86 4.46
N ALA A 927 4.18 -17.44 5.65
CA ALA A 927 5.07 -18.54 5.98
C ALA A 927 4.80 -19.72 5.04
N ARG A 928 5.85 -20.42 4.61
CA ARG A 928 5.66 -21.64 3.80
C ARG A 928 4.93 -22.65 4.66
N VAL A 929 3.90 -23.28 4.10
CA VAL A 929 3.00 -24.23 4.79
C VAL A 929 3.70 -25.37 5.55
N ARG A 930 4.99 -25.63 5.29
CA ARG A 930 5.83 -26.65 5.96
C ARG A 930 6.98 -26.15 6.83
N SER A 931 7.25 -24.85 6.89
CA SER A 931 8.41 -24.32 7.63
C SER A 931 8.01 -23.61 8.92
N ILE A 932 6.90 -24.00 9.55
CA ILE A 932 6.26 -23.20 10.60
C ILE A 932 6.35 -23.92 11.94
N ASN A 933 7.17 -23.40 12.85
CA ASN A 933 7.06 -23.72 14.29
C ASN A 933 5.93 -22.90 14.94
N MET A 934 4.68 -23.02 14.47
CA MET A 934 3.51 -22.34 15.07
C MET A 934 2.45 -23.37 15.47
N GLY A 935 2.46 -23.75 16.75
CA GLY A 935 1.33 -24.41 17.42
C GLY A 935 0.66 -25.52 16.59
N SER A 936 -0.64 -25.33 16.29
CA SER A 936 -1.50 -26.27 15.56
C SER A 936 -1.16 -26.44 14.06
N TYR A 937 -0.27 -25.60 13.50
CA TYR A 937 0.11 -25.57 12.09
C TYR A 937 1.56 -26.03 11.83
N SER A 938 2.12 -26.87 12.70
CA SER A 938 3.43 -27.50 12.47
C SER A 938 3.52 -28.28 11.15
N ASP A 939 2.40 -28.87 10.70
CA ASP A 939 2.18 -29.33 9.33
C ASP A 939 0.85 -28.76 8.81
N GLY A 940 0.91 -27.57 8.19
CA GLY A 940 -0.28 -26.91 7.69
C GLY A 940 -0.96 -27.64 6.54
N LEU A 941 -0.20 -28.40 5.74
CA LEU A 941 -0.75 -29.12 4.59
C LEU A 941 -1.59 -30.32 5.06
N ALA A 942 -1.10 -31.04 6.07
CA ALA A 942 -1.86 -32.10 6.71
C ALA A 942 -3.14 -31.57 7.38
N LYS A 943 -3.06 -30.45 8.12
CA LYS A 943 -4.23 -29.84 8.78
C LYS A 943 -5.30 -29.39 7.79
N TYR A 944 -4.88 -28.80 6.68
CA TYR A 944 -5.76 -28.47 5.57
C TYR A 944 -6.44 -29.73 5.01
N ALA A 945 -5.66 -30.77 4.69
CA ALA A 945 -6.16 -32.02 4.10
C ALA A 945 -7.16 -32.74 5.02
N GLU A 946 -6.83 -32.85 6.31
CA GLU A 946 -7.70 -33.42 7.35
C GLU A 946 -9.04 -32.67 7.41
N THR A 947 -9.00 -31.34 7.44
CA THR A 947 -10.19 -30.49 7.54
C THR A 947 -11.06 -30.60 6.29
N LEU A 948 -10.46 -30.55 5.10
CA LEU A 948 -11.16 -30.68 3.82
C LEU A 948 -11.83 -32.06 3.71
N SER A 949 -11.09 -33.13 3.99
CA SER A 949 -11.59 -34.50 3.93
C SER A 949 -12.73 -34.74 4.92
N LYS A 950 -12.56 -34.29 6.17
CA LYS A 950 -13.60 -34.40 7.20
C LYS A 950 -14.88 -33.70 6.75
N THR A 951 -14.78 -32.45 6.29
CA THR A 951 -15.93 -31.64 5.87
C THR A 951 -16.68 -32.29 4.70
N LEU A 952 -15.97 -32.72 3.65
CA LEU A 952 -16.58 -33.35 2.48
C LEU A 952 -17.24 -34.70 2.84
N ASN A 953 -16.58 -35.52 3.66
CA ASN A 953 -17.11 -36.81 4.10
C ASN A 953 -18.33 -36.66 5.02
N GLU A 954 -18.37 -35.64 5.89
CA GLU A 954 -19.55 -35.31 6.70
C GLU A 954 -20.75 -34.94 5.84
N TRP A 955 -20.57 -34.07 4.85
CA TRP A 955 -21.65 -33.71 3.91
C TRP A 955 -22.09 -34.89 3.05
N ALA A 956 -21.15 -35.73 2.62
CA ALA A 956 -21.46 -36.95 1.89
C ALA A 956 -22.30 -37.91 2.75
N ALA A 957 -21.96 -38.07 4.03
CA ALA A 957 -22.72 -38.90 4.97
C ALA A 957 -24.13 -38.34 5.24
N GLN A 958 -24.25 -37.03 5.46
CA GLN A 958 -25.54 -36.35 5.62
C GLN A 958 -26.43 -36.51 4.38
N SER A 959 -25.82 -36.50 3.20
CA SER A 959 -26.49 -36.73 1.91
C SER A 959 -26.70 -38.20 1.57
N LYS A 960 -26.38 -39.14 2.48
CA LYS A 960 -26.45 -40.60 2.29
C LYS A 960 -25.68 -41.12 1.06
N SER A 961 -24.62 -40.42 0.66
CA SER A 961 -23.74 -40.85 -0.44
C SER A 961 -22.89 -42.05 -0.02
N THR A 962 -22.62 -42.96 -0.96
CA THR A 962 -21.67 -44.07 -0.80
C THR A 962 -20.23 -43.67 -1.14
N VAL A 963 -20.03 -42.53 -1.80
CA VAL A 963 -18.71 -42.00 -2.15
C VAL A 963 -18.09 -41.32 -0.92
N ARG A 964 -16.80 -41.58 -0.72
CA ARG A 964 -15.95 -40.95 0.28
C ARG A 964 -14.78 -40.23 -0.39
N THR A 965 -14.13 -39.36 0.36
CA THR A 965 -12.98 -38.59 -0.12
C THR A 965 -11.72 -38.96 0.66
N SER A 966 -10.63 -39.18 -0.06
CA SER A 966 -9.27 -39.37 0.46
C SER A 966 -8.34 -38.30 -0.10
N MET A 967 -7.31 -37.90 0.64
CA MET A 967 -6.45 -36.76 0.27
C MET A 967 -5.04 -37.20 -0.07
N VAL A 968 -4.52 -36.72 -1.20
CA VAL A 968 -3.12 -36.91 -1.62
C VAL A 968 -2.54 -35.58 -2.07
N GLY A 969 -1.39 -35.16 -1.54
CA GLY A 969 -0.84 -33.86 -1.90
C GLY A 969 0.57 -33.60 -1.39
N GLY A 970 1.20 -32.54 -1.90
CA GLY A 970 2.59 -32.20 -1.60
C GLY A 970 3.04 -30.88 -2.23
N ILE A 971 4.26 -30.50 -1.92
CA ILE A 971 4.90 -29.26 -2.43
C ILE A 971 5.84 -29.61 -3.57
N HIS A 972 5.86 -28.80 -4.62
CA HIS A 972 6.88 -28.86 -5.67
C HIS A 972 8.01 -27.87 -5.36
N GLU A 973 9.21 -28.40 -5.08
CA GLU A 973 10.34 -27.60 -4.57
C GLU A 973 10.81 -26.48 -5.52
N LYS A 974 10.69 -26.68 -6.84
CA LYS A 974 11.22 -25.74 -7.85
C LYS A 974 10.28 -24.59 -8.22
N THR A 975 8.98 -24.70 -7.94
CA THR A 975 7.97 -23.70 -8.39
C THR A 975 7.26 -22.99 -7.25
N ASP A 976 7.54 -23.37 -5.99
CA ASP A 976 6.90 -22.81 -4.78
C ASP A 976 5.36 -22.91 -4.82
N MET A 977 4.87 -23.98 -5.46
CA MET A 977 3.46 -24.33 -5.58
C MET A 977 3.17 -25.62 -4.82
N ALA A 978 1.98 -25.70 -4.23
CA ALA A 978 1.48 -26.91 -3.59
C ALA A 978 0.24 -27.42 -4.33
N CYS A 979 0.09 -28.75 -4.36
CA CYS A 979 -1.04 -29.44 -4.95
C CYS A 979 -1.70 -30.33 -3.90
N MET A 980 -3.02 -30.25 -3.83
CA MET A 980 -3.84 -31.21 -3.09
C MET A 980 -4.82 -31.87 -4.05
N THR A 981 -4.89 -33.19 -4.00
CA THR A 981 -5.81 -34.00 -4.79
C THR A 981 -6.80 -34.68 -3.87
N VAL A 982 -8.08 -34.40 -4.10
CA VAL A 982 -9.21 -35.12 -3.52
C VAL A 982 -9.47 -36.33 -4.43
N GLU A 983 -9.28 -37.54 -3.91
CA GLU A 983 -9.65 -38.79 -4.60
C GLU A 983 -11.02 -39.25 -4.11
N LEU A 984 -11.93 -39.49 -5.05
CA LEU A 984 -13.25 -40.08 -4.77
C LEU A 984 -13.10 -41.60 -4.66
N THR A 985 -13.37 -42.14 -3.47
CA THR A 985 -13.14 -43.55 -3.11
C THR A 985 -14.39 -44.18 -2.47
N GLY A 986 -14.39 -45.48 -2.23
CA GLY A 986 -15.45 -46.16 -1.47
C GLY A 986 -15.31 -46.00 0.06
N HIS A 987 -14.10 -45.78 0.54
CA HIS A 987 -13.77 -45.56 1.95
C HIS A 987 -12.76 -44.43 2.10
N ALA A 988 -12.86 -43.66 3.19
CA ALA A 988 -11.92 -42.58 3.48
C ALA A 988 -10.59 -43.15 4.02
N GLU A 989 -9.47 -42.65 3.49
CA GLU A 989 -8.12 -42.99 3.95
C GLU A 989 -7.43 -41.75 4.55
N PRO A 990 -6.44 -41.93 5.46
CA PRO A 990 -5.61 -40.85 5.95
C PRO A 990 -4.88 -40.11 4.82
N PHE A 991 -4.56 -38.84 5.06
CA PHE A 991 -3.78 -38.03 4.12
C PHE A 991 -2.44 -38.70 3.77
N LYS A 992 -2.13 -38.78 2.47
CA LYS A 992 -0.85 -39.28 1.96
C LYS A 992 -0.07 -38.17 1.29
N GLU A 993 1.17 -38.00 1.70
CA GLU A 993 2.05 -37.03 1.06
C GLU A 993 2.59 -37.57 -0.26
N LYS A 994 2.46 -36.77 -1.32
CA LYS A 994 3.07 -37.03 -2.62
C LYS A 994 3.29 -35.72 -3.35
N ALA A 995 4.54 -35.43 -3.73
CA ALA A 995 4.85 -34.27 -4.55
C ALA A 995 4.18 -34.38 -5.94
N PRO A 996 3.62 -33.29 -6.48
CA PRO A 996 3.06 -33.28 -7.82
C PRO A 996 4.18 -33.47 -8.88
N SER A 997 3.87 -34.14 -9.99
CA SER A 997 4.84 -34.30 -11.09
C SER A 997 5.12 -32.96 -11.77
N ALA A 998 6.30 -32.83 -12.39
CA ALA A 998 6.68 -31.63 -13.14
C ALA A 998 5.68 -31.33 -14.27
N GLU A 999 5.20 -32.37 -14.97
CA GLU A 999 4.19 -32.26 -16.04
C GLU A 999 2.86 -31.69 -15.53
N THR A 1000 2.39 -32.16 -14.37
CA THR A 1000 1.16 -31.66 -13.73
C THR A 1000 1.28 -30.17 -13.41
N ILE A 1001 2.43 -29.74 -12.91
CA ILE A 1001 2.69 -28.34 -12.59
C ILE A 1001 2.74 -27.47 -13.85
N VAL A 1002 3.37 -27.94 -14.93
CA VAL A 1002 3.43 -27.20 -16.20
C VAL A 1002 2.01 -27.01 -16.78
N ALA A 1003 1.22 -28.08 -16.83
CA ALA A 1003 -0.16 -28.02 -17.34
C ALA A 1003 -1.03 -27.04 -16.52
N VAL A 1004 -0.89 -27.06 -15.20
CA VAL A 1004 -1.68 -26.22 -14.29
C VAL A 1004 -1.22 -24.78 -14.31
N ASN A 1005 0.09 -24.49 -14.39
CA ASN A 1005 0.58 -23.13 -14.54
C ASN A 1005 0.09 -22.51 -15.84
N SER A 1006 0.06 -23.28 -16.93
CA SER A 1006 -0.54 -22.83 -18.19
C SER A 1006 -2.03 -22.51 -18.02
N LEU A 1007 -2.77 -23.33 -17.28
CA LEU A 1007 -4.18 -23.04 -16.94
C LEU A 1007 -4.32 -21.82 -16.01
N ALA A 1008 -3.40 -21.60 -15.07
CA ALA A 1008 -3.41 -20.47 -14.14
C ALA A 1008 -3.22 -19.16 -14.87
N GLN A 1009 -2.26 -19.14 -15.78
CA GLN A 1009 -1.94 -18.00 -16.62
C GLN A 1009 -3.04 -17.75 -17.65
N SER A 1010 -3.65 -18.81 -18.23
CA SER A 1010 -4.86 -18.66 -19.07
C SER A 1010 -6.01 -17.97 -18.34
N ALA A 1011 -6.10 -18.16 -17.03
CA ALA A 1011 -7.24 -17.78 -16.22
C ALA A 1011 -6.99 -16.52 -15.38
N ALA A 1012 -5.73 -16.13 -15.20
CA ALA A 1012 -5.34 -14.88 -14.57
C ALA A 1012 -5.75 -13.71 -15.47
N SER A 1013 -6.06 -12.57 -14.85
CA SER A 1013 -6.33 -11.34 -15.57
C SER A 1013 -5.56 -10.23 -14.89
N ARG A 1014 -4.95 -9.34 -15.66
CA ARG A 1014 -4.21 -8.21 -15.11
C ARG A 1014 -4.89 -6.89 -15.47
N VAL A 1015 -4.96 -5.97 -14.52
CA VAL A 1015 -5.37 -4.58 -14.77
C VAL A 1015 -4.36 -3.66 -14.13
N GLY A 1016 -3.46 -3.12 -14.95
CA GLY A 1016 -2.32 -2.33 -14.50
C GLY A 1016 -1.41 -3.10 -13.53
N GLY A 1017 -1.12 -2.49 -12.38
CA GLY A 1017 -0.33 -3.13 -11.32
C GLY A 1017 -1.03 -4.29 -10.61
N LEU A 1018 -2.34 -4.49 -10.79
CA LEU A 1018 -3.11 -5.52 -10.09
C LEU A 1018 -3.12 -6.83 -10.87
N ASP A 1019 -2.56 -7.88 -10.27
CA ASP A 1019 -2.50 -9.23 -10.84
C ASP A 1019 -3.54 -10.13 -10.17
N TYR A 1020 -4.67 -10.38 -10.85
CA TYR A 1020 -5.78 -11.15 -10.31
C TYR A 1020 -5.54 -12.65 -10.49
N LEU A 1021 -5.09 -13.29 -9.42
CA LEU A 1021 -4.82 -14.71 -9.36
C LEU A 1021 -6.13 -15.48 -9.17
N ARG A 1022 -6.41 -16.45 -10.07
CA ARG A 1022 -7.48 -17.42 -9.86
C ARG A 1022 -6.94 -18.65 -9.16
N GLY A 1023 -7.61 -19.09 -8.10
CA GLY A 1023 -7.39 -20.43 -7.55
C GLY A 1023 -7.83 -21.47 -8.59
N ILE A 1024 -7.01 -22.50 -8.80
CA ILE A 1024 -7.36 -23.57 -9.73
C ILE A 1024 -7.89 -24.75 -8.96
N ILE A 1025 -9.15 -25.10 -9.26
CA ILE A 1025 -9.74 -26.39 -8.94
C ILE A 1025 -10.08 -27.07 -10.27
N VAL A 1026 -9.39 -28.18 -10.56
CA VAL A 1026 -9.61 -29.00 -11.76
C VAL A 1026 -10.35 -30.28 -11.37
N PHE A 1027 -11.43 -30.60 -12.09
CA PHE A 1027 -12.15 -31.85 -11.95
C PHE A 1027 -11.69 -32.82 -13.05
N ASP A 1028 -11.05 -33.91 -12.66
CA ASP A 1028 -10.51 -34.96 -13.54
C ASP A 1028 -11.08 -36.33 -13.15
N GLY A 1029 -12.24 -36.67 -13.70
CA GLY A 1029 -12.94 -37.93 -13.42
C GLY A 1029 -13.20 -38.13 -11.92
N SER A 1030 -12.53 -39.11 -11.32
CA SER A 1030 -12.62 -39.43 -9.89
C SER A 1030 -11.66 -38.62 -9.00
N ARG A 1031 -10.98 -37.62 -9.55
CA ARG A 1031 -10.01 -36.78 -8.86
C ARG A 1031 -10.38 -35.30 -8.98
N ILE A 1032 -10.12 -34.54 -7.92
CA ILE A 1032 -10.25 -33.09 -7.92
C ILE A 1032 -8.93 -32.51 -7.44
N HIS A 1033 -8.27 -31.72 -8.28
CA HIS A 1033 -6.97 -31.14 -7.98
C HIS A 1033 -7.09 -29.66 -7.61
N ILE A 1034 -6.51 -29.28 -6.49
CA ILE A 1034 -6.48 -27.93 -5.94
C ILE A 1034 -5.03 -27.44 -5.94
N PHE A 1035 -4.77 -26.35 -6.65
CA PHE A 1035 -3.42 -25.78 -6.77
C PHE A 1035 -3.37 -24.36 -6.24
N LYS A 1036 -2.42 -24.11 -5.33
CA LYS A 1036 -2.22 -22.80 -4.69
C LYS A 1036 -0.73 -22.56 -4.40
N PRO A 1037 -0.31 -21.28 -4.28
CA PRO A 1037 1.01 -20.93 -3.75
C PRO A 1037 1.25 -21.54 -2.37
N THR A 1038 2.49 -21.80 -1.98
CA THR A 1038 2.85 -22.42 -0.68
C THR A 1038 2.62 -21.55 0.57
N ALA A 1039 2.13 -20.32 0.38
CA ALA A 1039 1.82 -19.40 1.48
C ALA A 1039 0.68 -19.93 2.35
N LEU A 1040 0.88 -19.96 3.68
CA LEU A 1040 -0.04 -20.56 4.64
C LEU A 1040 -1.49 -20.05 4.49
N ILE A 1041 -1.71 -18.79 4.12
CA ILE A 1041 -3.06 -18.21 4.01
C ILE A 1041 -3.99 -19.01 3.06
N GLY A 1042 -3.42 -19.65 2.03
CA GLY A 1042 -4.16 -20.50 1.09
C GLY A 1042 -4.42 -21.92 1.58
N TRP A 1043 -3.80 -22.31 2.71
CA TRP A 1043 -3.74 -23.67 3.26
C TRP A 1043 -4.12 -23.72 4.75
N THR A 1044 -4.91 -22.76 5.23
CA THR A 1044 -5.48 -22.81 6.60
C THR A 1044 -6.68 -23.77 6.67
N ARG A 1045 -7.13 -24.10 7.88
CA ARG A 1045 -8.38 -24.86 8.08
C ARG A 1045 -9.57 -24.07 7.52
N THR A 1046 -9.59 -22.74 7.69
CA THR A 1046 -10.58 -21.86 7.05
C THR A 1046 -10.52 -21.95 5.51
N ALA A 1047 -9.32 -21.99 4.91
CA ALA A 1047 -9.20 -22.19 3.47
C ALA A 1047 -9.79 -23.53 3.03
N ALA A 1048 -9.55 -24.62 3.79
CA ALA A 1048 -10.14 -25.92 3.53
C ALA A 1048 -11.68 -25.90 3.59
N LEU A 1049 -12.28 -25.20 4.56
CA LEU A 1049 -13.74 -25.04 4.66
C LEU A 1049 -14.34 -24.28 3.46
N ASN A 1050 -13.60 -23.32 2.91
CA ASN A 1050 -14.02 -22.54 1.75
C ASN A 1050 -13.88 -23.34 0.46
N ASP A 1051 -12.78 -24.07 0.28
CA ASP A 1051 -12.59 -24.95 -0.88
C ASP A 1051 -13.61 -26.10 -0.90
N ALA A 1052 -13.95 -26.65 0.27
CA ALA A 1052 -15.01 -27.65 0.39
C ALA A 1052 -16.34 -27.10 -0.16
N ALA A 1053 -16.70 -25.87 0.23
CA ALA A 1053 -17.93 -25.22 -0.25
C ALA A 1053 -17.89 -24.95 -1.76
N GLU A 1054 -16.75 -24.50 -2.28
CA GLU A 1054 -16.58 -24.28 -3.71
C GLU A 1054 -16.72 -25.58 -4.52
N ILE A 1055 -16.08 -26.67 -4.06
CA ILE A 1055 -16.21 -28.00 -4.67
C ILE A 1055 -17.69 -28.44 -4.67
N TYR A 1056 -18.36 -28.33 -3.53
CA TYR A 1056 -19.76 -28.71 -3.41
C TYR A 1056 -20.66 -27.89 -4.34
N ALA A 1057 -20.48 -26.57 -4.39
CA ALA A 1057 -21.25 -25.67 -5.24
C ALA A 1057 -21.08 -25.99 -6.74
N ARG A 1058 -19.84 -26.26 -7.18
CA ARG A 1058 -19.56 -26.66 -8.57
C ARG A 1058 -20.24 -27.99 -8.93
N ILE A 1059 -20.20 -28.99 -8.05
CA ILE A 1059 -20.88 -30.29 -8.24
C ILE A 1059 -22.41 -30.10 -8.29
N ALA A 1060 -22.97 -29.27 -7.38
CA ALA A 1060 -24.39 -29.00 -7.33
C ALA A 1060 -24.89 -28.28 -8.60
N ASN A 1061 -24.16 -27.27 -9.07
CA ASN A 1061 -24.47 -26.57 -10.31
C ASN A 1061 -24.41 -27.50 -11.52
N ALA A 1062 -23.37 -28.34 -11.64
CA ALA A 1062 -23.26 -29.30 -12.73
C ALA A 1062 -24.44 -30.30 -12.74
N ARG A 1063 -24.90 -30.74 -11.56
CA ARG A 1063 -26.10 -31.59 -11.44
C ARG A 1063 -27.37 -30.86 -11.88
N HIS A 1064 -27.53 -29.61 -11.51
CA HIS A 1064 -28.67 -28.80 -11.94
C HIS A 1064 -28.69 -28.60 -13.46
N THR A 1065 -27.54 -28.32 -14.09
CA THR A 1065 -27.42 -28.21 -15.55
C THR A 1065 -27.78 -29.54 -16.23
N MET A 1066 -27.28 -30.67 -15.71
CA MET A 1066 -27.62 -32.01 -16.23
C MET A 1066 -29.10 -32.36 -16.07
N GLN A 1067 -29.76 -31.93 -14.99
CA GLN A 1067 -31.19 -32.16 -14.76
C GLN A 1067 -32.10 -31.30 -15.64
N ASN A 1068 -31.64 -30.11 -16.05
CA ASN A 1068 -32.40 -29.17 -16.88
C ASN A 1068 -32.21 -29.37 -18.40
N GLY A 1069 -31.41 -30.35 -18.83
CA GLY A 1069 -31.37 -30.80 -20.23
C GLY A 1069 -30.58 -29.93 -21.21
N ASP A 1070 -29.83 -28.91 -20.75
CA ASP A 1070 -28.93 -28.12 -21.60
C ASP A 1070 -27.53 -28.75 -21.69
N VAL A 1071 -27.45 -29.96 -22.27
CA VAL A 1071 -26.19 -30.57 -22.75
C VAL A 1071 -26.39 -31.14 -24.15
#